data_AF-A0A2V2TB91-F1
#
_entry.id   AF-A0A2V2TB91-F1
#
_cell.length_a   1.000
_cell.length_b   1.000
_cell.length_c   1.000
_cell.angle_alpha   90.00
_cell.angle_beta   90.00
_cell.angle_gamma   90.00
#
_symmetry.space_group_name_H-M   'P 1'
#
loop_
_entity.id
_entity.type
_entity.pdbx_description
1 polymer ?
#
loop_
_entity_poly.entity_id
_entity_poly.type
_entity_poly.pdbx_seq_one_letter_code
_entity_poly.pdbx_strand_id
1 'polypeptide(L)'
;MPPNMRCKDYYQTQFAGYARYLASGVALDECLHDFLDQRPSGKYTQRNRASGLAAADFWWHPANVEGATLASLALARVLHFDDAISFELLDHLAVHHPVQLRWAIRYSKLFTRRDSPIWIQLQNNRTCEEWQTFFGVCERLLLQLEPFDTVIKSTERQLQSLSLLELLSYLSVLAYARLGEAGDDPAGMDWVAYERIILRKLKTCSESDFRLSTGVLGRSLRQHLSSILFPQPGEGAECVVNLETVGVMIEATRELIDYERSIDWFCFDSECDYQLQPGRSVIFNKTNEGLLRWQRTERKSQLLWCYWMRRAVDVFAASELAGQVIGSAANHEANQLAYIKAIRSQLYLQVVFGLGESIRLRNGTDVSLHHAMLASELTNAFFEQAYLQPYRRYLADSDDSIAALGRLAFEGLLQGENRFPMTWSELPEKVERIRAWTVSDKHPSGDPEAAKAILQFWTSDLQALSEQIKQAPNQPTPRLYERPFYKVGRFSFQFPWIAGRQNSLTAAVNNLRRVEARRPELRSETERVEHELAASLRQRGFRVVVGYQPSRKDEGDAGEIDLLACLEGVLLLLEVKSGFIRSNGHEVWLHRTNTLRKAARQLKHKRPAVLQALTEDSVLRDELGLGISGPLPDLHAWVVDTSIELDGEVLDGAPVVSREVIEVALRDEQHHLRGFEQEAEAGEEIATLYPDGFSAQAFVRIIESNEVWLGVL
;
A
#
# COMPACT_ATOMS: atom_id res chain seq x y z
N MET A 1 -18.44 -32.54 -21.09
CA MET A 1 -18.96 -31.82 -19.91
C MET A 1 -18.37 -30.40 -19.90
N PRO A 2 -19.21 -29.37 -20.01
CA PRO A 2 -18.80 -27.97 -19.98
C PRO A 2 -17.94 -27.61 -18.76
N PRO A 3 -16.99 -26.66 -18.86
CA PRO A 3 -16.06 -26.36 -17.77
C PRO A 3 -16.72 -25.85 -16.49
N ASN A 4 -17.84 -25.14 -16.60
CA ASN A 4 -18.65 -24.69 -15.45
C ASN A 4 -19.30 -25.86 -14.70
N MET A 5 -19.83 -26.87 -15.41
CA MET A 5 -20.34 -28.08 -14.76
C MET A 5 -19.23 -28.80 -13.99
N ARG A 6 -18.01 -28.87 -14.56
CA ARG A 6 -16.88 -29.54 -13.86
C ARG A 6 -16.50 -28.81 -12.58
N CYS A 7 -16.60 -27.48 -12.59
CA CYS A 7 -16.43 -26.69 -11.38
C CYS A 7 -17.58 -26.94 -10.39
N LYS A 8 -18.84 -27.04 -10.84
CA LYS A 8 -19.99 -27.41 -10.00
C LYS A 8 -19.74 -28.74 -9.28
N ASP A 9 -19.45 -29.80 -10.03
CA ASP A 9 -19.20 -31.14 -9.48
C ASP A 9 -18.04 -31.13 -8.48
N TYR A 10 -16.99 -30.36 -8.76
CA TYR A 10 -15.87 -30.17 -7.84
C TYR A 10 -16.34 -29.59 -6.50
N TYR A 11 -17.02 -28.44 -6.49
CA TYR A 11 -17.45 -27.81 -5.24
C TYR A 11 -18.49 -28.65 -4.48
N GLN A 12 -19.41 -29.30 -5.19
CA GLN A 12 -20.36 -30.23 -4.56
C GLN A 12 -19.63 -31.39 -3.87
N THR A 13 -18.62 -31.96 -4.53
CA THR A 13 -17.83 -33.06 -3.97
C THR A 13 -16.99 -32.59 -2.78
N GLN A 14 -16.36 -31.42 -2.87
CA GLN A 14 -15.57 -30.86 -1.75
C GLN A 14 -16.46 -30.58 -0.55
N PHE A 15 -17.58 -29.86 -0.73
CA PHE A 15 -18.54 -29.60 0.34
C PHE A 15 -19.04 -30.88 0.99
N ALA A 16 -19.45 -31.88 0.21
CA ALA A 16 -19.90 -33.17 0.73
C ALA A 16 -18.79 -33.93 1.48
N GLY A 17 -17.53 -33.74 1.09
CA GLY A 17 -16.36 -34.25 1.81
C GLY A 17 -16.19 -33.59 3.17
N TYR A 18 -16.16 -32.25 3.21
CA TYR A 18 -16.03 -31.46 4.44
C TYR A 18 -17.20 -31.68 5.42
N ALA A 19 -18.43 -31.78 4.90
CA ALA A 19 -19.64 -31.98 5.71
C ALA A 19 -19.69 -33.33 6.45
N ARG A 20 -18.79 -34.28 6.14
CA ARG A 20 -18.70 -35.55 6.89
C ARG A 20 -18.17 -35.39 8.30
N TYR A 21 -17.38 -34.33 8.55
CA TYR A 21 -16.67 -34.14 9.82
C TYR A 21 -16.71 -32.70 10.36
N LEU A 22 -17.31 -31.76 9.61
CA LEU A 22 -17.50 -30.38 10.02
C LEU A 22 -19.00 -30.02 10.06
N ALA A 23 -19.36 -29.05 10.91
CA ALA A 23 -20.69 -28.45 10.88
C ALA A 23 -20.94 -27.77 9.53
N SER A 24 -22.21 -27.72 9.07
CA SER A 24 -22.55 -27.31 7.70
C SER A 24 -21.96 -25.97 7.27
N GLY A 25 -22.06 -24.91 8.10
CA GLY A 25 -21.48 -23.61 7.81
C GLY A 25 -19.95 -23.62 7.69
N VAL A 26 -19.26 -24.39 8.54
CA VAL A 26 -17.80 -24.55 8.51
C VAL A 26 -17.36 -25.38 7.30
N ALA A 27 -18.13 -26.42 6.96
CA ALA A 27 -17.91 -27.22 5.75
C ALA A 27 -18.08 -26.38 4.47
N LEU A 28 -19.07 -25.46 4.47
CA LEU A 28 -19.23 -24.51 3.39
C LEU A 28 -18.04 -23.55 3.33
N ASP A 29 -17.60 -22.98 4.45
CA ASP A 29 -16.43 -22.08 4.46
C ASP A 29 -15.16 -22.76 3.89
N GLU A 30 -14.90 -24.02 4.19
CA GLU A 30 -13.80 -24.77 3.55
C GLU A 30 -13.95 -24.88 2.03
N CYS A 31 -15.17 -25.18 1.56
CA CYS A 31 -15.45 -25.20 0.12
C CYS A 31 -15.33 -23.79 -0.51
N LEU A 32 -15.70 -22.73 0.21
CA LEU A 32 -15.60 -21.35 -0.27
C LEU A 32 -14.16 -20.87 -0.30
N HIS A 33 -13.33 -21.30 0.65
CA HIS A 33 -11.90 -21.08 0.57
C HIS A 33 -11.32 -21.72 -0.70
N ASP A 34 -11.72 -22.93 -1.09
CA ASP A 34 -11.25 -23.56 -2.33
C ASP A 34 -11.54 -22.67 -3.55
N PHE A 35 -12.76 -22.13 -3.64
CA PHE A 35 -13.13 -21.18 -4.68
C PHE A 35 -12.28 -19.89 -4.65
N LEU A 36 -12.15 -19.27 -3.47
CA LEU A 36 -11.39 -18.02 -3.29
C LEU A 36 -9.90 -18.21 -3.57
N ASP A 37 -9.37 -19.42 -3.35
CA ASP A 37 -7.99 -19.83 -3.65
C ASP A 37 -7.82 -20.32 -5.08
N GLN A 38 -8.82 -20.08 -5.95
CA GLN A 38 -8.80 -20.39 -7.37
C GLN A 38 -8.70 -21.90 -7.67
N ARG A 39 -9.29 -22.74 -6.82
CA ARG A 39 -9.56 -24.16 -7.11
C ARG A 39 -10.92 -24.32 -7.80
N PRO A 40 -11.14 -25.34 -8.64
CA PRO A 40 -10.16 -26.33 -9.08
C PRO A 40 -9.05 -25.69 -9.92
N SER A 41 -7.84 -26.23 -9.76
CA SER A 41 -6.69 -25.84 -10.57
C SER A 41 -6.81 -26.37 -12.00
N GLY A 42 -6.07 -25.76 -12.93
CA GLY A 42 -6.12 -26.09 -14.35
C GLY A 42 -6.68 -24.95 -15.20
N LYS A 43 -7.06 -25.26 -16.45
CA LYS A 43 -7.53 -24.29 -17.46
C LYS A 43 -8.98 -23.85 -17.24
N TYR A 44 -9.30 -23.37 -16.04
CA TYR A 44 -10.60 -22.78 -15.70
C TYR A 44 -10.45 -21.27 -15.52
N THR A 45 -11.31 -20.49 -16.17
CA THR A 45 -11.37 -19.03 -15.93
C THR A 45 -12.05 -18.73 -14.60
N GLN A 46 -11.88 -17.51 -14.08
CA GLN A 46 -12.61 -17.04 -12.90
C GLN A 46 -14.13 -17.14 -13.10
N ARG A 47 -14.62 -16.85 -14.31
CA ARG A 47 -16.04 -16.99 -14.66
C ARG A 47 -16.49 -18.45 -14.59
N ASN A 48 -15.70 -19.41 -15.09
CA ASN A 48 -16.06 -20.83 -14.99
C ASN A 48 -16.22 -21.29 -13.54
N ARG A 49 -15.30 -20.85 -12.66
CA ARG A 49 -15.36 -21.16 -11.23
C ARG A 49 -16.58 -20.51 -10.57
N ALA A 50 -16.83 -19.23 -10.86
CA ALA A 50 -17.98 -18.50 -10.32
C ALA A 50 -19.31 -19.17 -10.71
N SER A 51 -19.49 -19.47 -12.00
CA SER A 51 -20.70 -20.16 -12.48
C SER A 51 -20.84 -21.57 -11.90
N GLY A 52 -19.73 -22.30 -11.74
CA GLY A 52 -19.74 -23.61 -11.12
C GLY A 52 -20.12 -23.57 -9.65
N LEU A 53 -19.57 -22.63 -8.88
CA LEU A 53 -19.88 -22.44 -7.47
C LEU A 53 -21.35 -22.07 -7.28
N ALA A 54 -21.85 -21.09 -8.03
CA ALA A 54 -23.24 -20.65 -7.96
C ALA A 54 -24.22 -21.76 -8.33
N ALA A 55 -23.85 -22.67 -9.24
CA ALA A 55 -24.70 -23.78 -9.64
C ALA A 55 -24.74 -24.95 -8.63
N ALA A 56 -23.95 -24.91 -7.55
CA ALA A 56 -23.91 -25.97 -6.55
C ALA A 56 -25.15 -25.98 -5.64
N ASP A 57 -25.60 -27.18 -5.26
CA ASP A 57 -26.90 -27.34 -4.61
C ASP A 57 -26.92 -26.89 -3.14
N PHE A 58 -25.76 -26.76 -2.49
CA PHE A 58 -25.66 -26.39 -1.08
C PHE A 58 -26.20 -25.00 -0.75
N TRP A 59 -26.31 -24.09 -1.73
CA TRP A 59 -26.88 -22.76 -1.54
C TRP A 59 -28.39 -22.78 -1.28
N TRP A 60 -29.09 -23.85 -1.68
CA TRP A 60 -30.54 -23.99 -1.55
C TRP A 60 -30.99 -24.51 -0.18
N HIS A 61 -30.03 -24.87 0.67
CA HIS A 61 -30.27 -25.39 2.01
C HIS A 61 -29.84 -24.31 3.03
N PRO A 62 -30.78 -23.58 3.64
CA PRO A 62 -30.43 -22.41 4.46
C PRO A 62 -29.44 -22.69 5.59
N ALA A 63 -29.57 -23.86 6.23
CA ALA A 63 -28.68 -24.32 7.30
C ALA A 63 -27.20 -24.47 6.87
N ASN A 64 -26.91 -24.58 5.57
CA ASN A 64 -25.53 -24.62 5.09
C ASN A 64 -24.88 -23.23 5.04
N VAL A 65 -25.67 -22.20 4.74
CA VAL A 65 -25.20 -20.81 4.65
C VAL A 65 -25.21 -20.16 6.04
N GLU A 66 -26.08 -20.63 6.93
CA GLU A 66 -26.04 -20.29 8.36
C GLU A 66 -24.68 -20.67 8.97
N GLY A 67 -23.99 -19.67 9.52
CA GLY A 67 -22.66 -19.85 10.11
C GLY A 67 -21.49 -19.86 9.12
N ALA A 68 -21.73 -19.76 7.81
CA ALA A 68 -20.66 -19.60 6.81
C ALA A 68 -20.22 -18.14 6.72
N THR A 69 -19.03 -17.84 7.23
CA THR A 69 -18.47 -16.49 7.35
C THR A 69 -17.94 -15.95 6.01
N LEU A 70 -17.58 -16.83 5.07
CA LEU A 70 -17.03 -16.46 3.77
C LEU A 70 -18.09 -16.35 2.67
N ALA A 71 -19.35 -16.67 2.96
CA ALA A 71 -20.44 -16.68 1.99
C ALA A 71 -20.54 -15.34 1.23
N SER A 72 -20.54 -14.21 1.94
CA SER A 72 -20.59 -12.89 1.32
C SER A 72 -19.39 -12.60 0.43
N LEU A 73 -18.18 -12.97 0.86
CA LEU A 73 -16.96 -12.74 0.07
C LEU A 73 -16.94 -13.59 -1.21
N ALA A 74 -17.35 -14.86 -1.12
CA ALA A 74 -17.43 -15.74 -2.27
C ALA A 74 -18.53 -15.30 -3.24
N LEU A 75 -19.72 -14.98 -2.73
CA LEU A 75 -20.81 -14.44 -3.55
C LEU A 75 -20.41 -13.13 -4.21
N ALA A 76 -19.64 -12.26 -3.55
CA ALA A 76 -19.15 -11.02 -4.18
C ALA A 76 -18.31 -11.29 -5.45
N ARG A 77 -17.48 -12.34 -5.45
CA ARG A 77 -16.72 -12.77 -6.64
C ARG A 77 -17.63 -13.37 -7.72
N VAL A 78 -18.72 -14.03 -7.32
CA VAL A 78 -19.74 -14.53 -8.25
C VAL A 78 -20.49 -13.37 -8.91
N LEU A 79 -20.96 -12.41 -8.11
CA LEU A 79 -21.71 -11.24 -8.54
C LEU A 79 -20.91 -10.32 -9.48
N HIS A 80 -19.58 -10.47 -9.55
CA HIS A 80 -18.77 -9.78 -10.56
C HIS A 80 -19.20 -10.13 -12.00
N PHE A 81 -19.76 -11.32 -12.24
CA PHE A 81 -20.24 -11.75 -13.55
C PHE A 81 -21.76 -11.78 -13.60
N ASP A 82 -22.35 -11.03 -14.55
CA ASP A 82 -23.80 -10.85 -14.67
C ASP A 82 -24.58 -12.12 -15.04
N ASP A 83 -23.89 -13.16 -15.48
CA ASP A 83 -24.48 -14.44 -15.92
C ASP A 83 -23.99 -15.65 -15.09
N ALA A 84 -23.22 -15.43 -14.03
CA ALA A 84 -22.69 -16.54 -13.24
C ALA A 84 -23.70 -17.15 -12.26
N ILE A 85 -24.70 -16.38 -11.82
CA ILE A 85 -25.74 -16.80 -10.88
C ILE A 85 -27.11 -16.75 -11.55
N SER A 86 -27.95 -17.75 -11.30
CA SER A 86 -29.32 -17.75 -11.83
C SER A 86 -30.21 -16.81 -11.02
N PHE A 87 -31.26 -16.28 -11.64
CA PHE A 87 -32.20 -15.41 -10.94
C PHE A 87 -32.96 -16.14 -9.84
N GLU A 88 -33.26 -17.43 -10.01
CA GLU A 88 -33.92 -18.23 -8.98
C GLU A 88 -33.05 -18.35 -7.73
N LEU A 89 -31.74 -18.59 -7.89
CA LEU A 89 -30.83 -18.66 -6.76
C LEU A 89 -30.64 -17.29 -6.11
N LEU A 90 -30.49 -16.25 -6.93
CA LEU A 90 -30.41 -14.86 -6.45
C LEU A 90 -31.64 -14.50 -5.60
N ASP A 91 -32.82 -14.88 -6.09
CA ASP A 91 -34.08 -14.65 -5.40
C ASP A 91 -34.15 -15.46 -4.10
N HIS A 92 -33.74 -16.73 -4.10
CA HIS A 92 -33.65 -17.57 -2.91
C HIS A 92 -32.74 -16.97 -1.83
N LEU A 93 -31.50 -16.58 -2.20
CA LEU A 93 -30.55 -15.95 -1.28
C LEU A 93 -31.09 -14.64 -0.71
N ALA A 94 -31.79 -13.85 -1.52
CA ALA A 94 -32.37 -12.58 -1.08
C ALA A 94 -33.51 -12.74 -0.05
N VAL A 95 -34.16 -13.91 -0.01
CA VAL A 95 -35.22 -14.25 0.96
C VAL A 95 -34.63 -14.90 2.21
N HIS A 96 -33.77 -15.90 2.04
CA HIS A 96 -33.31 -16.73 3.15
C HIS A 96 -32.01 -16.21 3.80
N HIS A 97 -31.17 -15.49 3.06
CA HIS A 97 -29.88 -14.95 3.52
C HIS A 97 -29.66 -13.48 3.09
N PRO A 98 -30.62 -12.57 3.37
CA PRO A 98 -30.57 -11.19 2.88
C PRO A 98 -29.33 -10.44 3.37
N VAL A 99 -28.88 -10.69 4.61
CA VAL A 99 -27.70 -10.04 5.17
C VAL A 99 -26.44 -10.41 4.38
N GLN A 100 -26.24 -11.70 4.11
CA GLN A 100 -25.07 -12.20 3.39
C GLN A 100 -25.06 -11.67 1.95
N LEU A 101 -26.23 -11.62 1.30
CA LEU A 101 -26.34 -11.10 -0.07
C LEU A 101 -26.12 -9.58 -0.13
N ARG A 102 -26.64 -8.80 0.83
CA ARG A 102 -26.36 -7.35 0.90
C ARG A 102 -24.87 -7.07 1.07
N TRP A 103 -24.17 -7.84 1.91
CA TRP A 103 -22.71 -7.76 2.00
C TRP A 103 -22.00 -8.20 0.72
N ALA A 104 -22.48 -9.24 0.04
CA ALA A 104 -21.92 -9.63 -1.26
C ALA A 104 -22.05 -8.51 -2.30
N ILE A 105 -23.20 -7.82 -2.34
CA ILE A 105 -23.45 -6.66 -3.20
C ILE A 105 -22.53 -5.49 -2.86
N ARG A 106 -22.32 -5.22 -1.56
CA ARG A 106 -21.37 -4.22 -1.04
C ARG A 106 -19.95 -4.54 -1.53
N TYR A 107 -19.43 -5.72 -1.19
CA TYR A 107 -18.07 -6.13 -1.58
C TYR A 107 -17.84 -6.18 -3.10
N SER A 108 -18.85 -6.57 -3.88
CA SER A 108 -18.73 -6.61 -5.35
C SER A 108 -18.98 -5.26 -6.02
N LYS A 109 -19.45 -4.26 -5.25
CA LYS A 109 -19.98 -2.99 -5.77
C LYS A 109 -21.01 -3.20 -6.89
N LEU A 110 -21.87 -4.23 -6.78
CA LEU A 110 -22.83 -4.55 -7.85
C LEU A 110 -23.71 -3.34 -8.19
N PHE A 111 -24.12 -2.58 -7.17
CA PHE A 111 -24.97 -1.40 -7.32
C PHE A 111 -24.38 -0.30 -8.21
N THR A 112 -23.05 -0.24 -8.41
CA THR A 112 -22.40 0.74 -9.29
C THR A 112 -22.59 0.41 -10.77
N ARG A 113 -23.08 -0.80 -11.11
CA ARG A 113 -23.42 -1.24 -12.47
C ARG A 113 -24.94 -1.24 -12.64
N ARG A 114 -25.51 -0.05 -12.82
CA ARG A 114 -26.98 0.17 -12.86
C ARG A 114 -27.67 -0.63 -13.99
N ASP A 115 -26.94 -0.99 -15.03
CA ASP A 115 -27.39 -1.80 -16.18
C ASP A 115 -27.23 -3.31 -15.98
N SER A 116 -26.65 -3.76 -14.86
CA SER A 116 -26.51 -5.19 -14.56
C SER A 116 -27.88 -5.86 -14.45
N PRO A 117 -28.12 -6.98 -15.16
CA PRO A 117 -29.37 -7.72 -15.07
C PRO A 117 -29.62 -8.29 -13.66
N ILE A 118 -28.56 -8.63 -12.92
CA ILE A 118 -28.65 -9.08 -11.53
C ILE A 118 -29.18 -7.96 -10.64
N TRP A 119 -28.65 -6.74 -10.81
CA TRP A 119 -29.08 -5.57 -10.05
C TRP A 119 -30.55 -5.22 -10.33
N ILE A 120 -30.94 -5.19 -11.59
CA ILE A 120 -32.31 -4.92 -12.03
C ILE A 120 -33.29 -5.97 -11.48
N GLN A 121 -32.95 -7.26 -11.53
CA GLN A 121 -33.77 -8.34 -10.97
C GLN A 121 -34.04 -8.14 -9.48
N LEU A 122 -33.01 -7.80 -8.70
CA LEU A 122 -33.13 -7.56 -7.26
C LEU A 122 -34.04 -6.35 -6.97
N GLN A 123 -33.86 -5.25 -7.69
CA GLN A 123 -34.68 -4.04 -7.50
C GLN A 123 -36.17 -4.30 -7.81
N ASN A 124 -36.46 -5.05 -8.88
CA ASN A 124 -37.83 -5.33 -9.30
C ASN A 124 -38.56 -6.29 -8.35
N ASN A 125 -37.86 -7.29 -7.80
CA ASN A 125 -38.49 -8.38 -7.04
C ASN A 125 -38.45 -8.18 -5.52
N ARG A 126 -37.69 -7.21 -4.99
CA ARG A 126 -37.52 -7.02 -3.54
C ARG A 126 -38.14 -5.71 -3.08
N THR A 127 -39.38 -5.81 -2.61
CA THR A 127 -40.19 -4.65 -2.20
C THR A 127 -40.33 -4.46 -0.70
N CYS A 128 -39.81 -5.38 0.12
CA CYS A 128 -39.85 -5.21 1.58
C CYS A 128 -38.95 -4.05 2.04
N GLU A 129 -39.30 -3.45 3.18
CA GLU A 129 -38.74 -2.19 3.68
C GLU A 129 -37.21 -2.20 3.79
N GLU A 130 -36.62 -3.28 4.30
CA GLU A 130 -35.17 -3.38 4.44
C GLU A 130 -34.42 -3.32 3.09
N TRP A 131 -34.94 -4.02 2.08
CA TRP A 131 -34.35 -4.03 0.73
C TRP A 131 -34.53 -2.68 0.05
N GLN A 132 -35.69 -2.04 0.22
CA GLN A 132 -35.94 -0.69 -0.30
C GLN A 132 -35.02 0.35 0.35
N THR A 133 -34.80 0.25 1.65
CA THR A 133 -33.81 1.08 2.37
C THR A 133 -32.42 0.86 1.79
N PHE A 134 -31.99 -0.39 1.64
CA PHE A 134 -30.68 -0.72 1.08
C PHE A 134 -30.49 -0.18 -0.35
N PHE A 135 -31.48 -0.34 -1.23
CA PHE A 135 -31.42 0.19 -2.59
C PHE A 135 -31.39 1.72 -2.61
N GLY A 136 -32.20 2.38 -1.78
CA GLY A 136 -32.21 3.84 -1.68
C GLY A 136 -30.88 4.40 -1.17
N VAL A 137 -30.21 3.71 -0.23
CA VAL A 137 -28.85 4.07 0.21
C VAL A 137 -27.85 3.93 -0.93
N CYS A 138 -27.84 2.79 -1.62
CA CYS A 138 -26.95 2.53 -2.76
C CYS A 138 -27.15 3.59 -3.87
N GLU A 139 -28.39 3.95 -4.17
CA GLU A 139 -28.72 5.00 -5.15
C GLU A 139 -28.24 6.37 -4.66
N ARG A 140 -28.49 6.72 -3.39
CA ARG A 140 -28.08 8.01 -2.83
C ARG A 140 -26.56 8.20 -2.85
N LEU A 141 -25.80 7.15 -2.54
CA LEU A 141 -24.33 7.17 -2.61
C LEU A 141 -23.84 7.45 -4.04
N LEU A 142 -24.50 6.88 -5.07
CA LEU A 142 -24.12 7.14 -6.46
C LEU A 142 -24.55 8.53 -6.95
N LEU A 143 -25.73 9.00 -6.56
CA LEU A 143 -26.24 10.32 -6.93
C LEU A 143 -25.33 11.46 -6.43
N GLN A 144 -24.59 11.24 -5.34
CA GLN A 144 -23.61 12.20 -4.83
C GLN A 144 -22.42 12.40 -5.77
N LEU A 145 -22.08 11.42 -6.62
CA LEU A 145 -20.95 11.52 -7.55
C LEU A 145 -21.27 12.35 -8.80
N GLU A 146 -22.52 12.29 -9.27
CA GLU A 146 -22.93 12.80 -10.60
C GLU A 146 -22.64 14.29 -10.85
N PRO A 147 -22.84 15.21 -9.88
CA PRO A 147 -22.52 16.63 -10.07
C PRO A 147 -21.03 16.86 -10.34
N PHE A 148 -20.17 16.19 -9.57
CA PHE A 148 -18.71 16.36 -9.68
C PHE A 148 -18.18 15.78 -10.98
N ASP A 149 -18.69 14.61 -11.39
CA ASP A 149 -18.35 13.99 -12.67
C ASP A 149 -18.73 14.90 -13.86
N THR A 150 -19.86 15.62 -13.74
CA THR A 150 -20.31 16.60 -14.74
C THR A 150 -19.37 17.80 -14.80
N VAL A 151 -18.98 18.35 -13.65
CA VAL A 151 -18.04 19.47 -13.55
C VAL A 151 -16.67 19.09 -14.11
N ILE A 152 -16.15 17.91 -13.78
CA ILE A 152 -14.87 17.42 -14.30
C ILE A 152 -14.93 17.27 -15.82
N LYS A 153 -15.97 16.63 -16.38
CA LYS A 153 -16.11 16.50 -17.84
C LYS A 153 -16.27 17.84 -18.55
N SER A 154 -16.85 18.84 -17.88
CA SER A 154 -17.02 20.20 -18.43
C SER A 154 -15.67 20.94 -18.47
N THR A 155 -14.95 20.93 -17.35
CA THR A 155 -13.62 21.57 -17.22
C THR A 155 -12.59 20.90 -18.13
N GLU A 156 -12.59 19.56 -18.25
CA GLU A 156 -11.74 18.82 -19.20
C GLU A 156 -11.97 19.28 -20.66
N ARG A 157 -13.23 19.55 -21.04
CA ARG A 157 -13.57 20.07 -22.39
C ARG A 157 -13.09 21.51 -22.59
N GLN A 158 -13.20 22.36 -21.58
CA GLN A 158 -12.71 23.74 -21.63
C GLN A 158 -11.18 23.79 -21.75
N LEU A 159 -10.49 22.88 -21.06
CA LEU A 159 -9.02 22.78 -21.02
C LEU A 159 -8.43 21.85 -22.09
N GLN A 160 -9.22 21.39 -23.06
CA GLN A 160 -8.80 20.37 -24.02
C GLN A 160 -7.59 20.81 -24.88
N SER A 161 -7.44 22.11 -25.11
CA SER A 161 -6.36 22.71 -25.90
C SER A 161 -5.02 22.71 -25.19
N LEU A 162 -5.01 22.65 -23.85
CA LEU A 162 -3.77 22.65 -23.08
C LEU A 162 -2.97 21.38 -23.34
N SER A 163 -1.67 21.52 -23.59
CA SER A 163 -0.74 20.39 -23.58
C SER A 163 -0.58 19.82 -22.17
N LEU A 164 0.08 18.66 -22.05
CA LEU A 164 0.42 18.09 -20.74
C LEU A 164 1.28 19.07 -19.92
N LEU A 165 2.29 19.68 -20.53
CA LEU A 165 3.18 20.64 -19.86
C LEU A 165 2.42 21.85 -19.30
N GLU A 166 1.44 22.36 -20.06
CA GLU A 166 0.65 23.53 -19.67
C GLU A 166 -0.26 23.19 -18.50
N LEU A 167 -0.95 22.05 -18.56
CA LEU A 167 -1.74 21.56 -17.44
C LEU A 167 -0.88 21.39 -16.18
N LEU A 168 0.31 20.76 -16.28
CA LEU A 168 1.23 20.60 -15.16
C LEU A 168 1.69 21.96 -14.60
N SER A 169 1.82 22.99 -15.45
CA SER A 169 2.18 24.34 -15.00
C SER A 169 1.08 24.94 -14.11
N TYR A 170 -0.19 24.88 -14.53
CA TYR A 170 -1.31 25.36 -13.71
C TYR A 170 -1.47 24.56 -12.41
N LEU A 171 -1.38 23.23 -12.47
CA LEU A 171 -1.40 22.37 -11.28
C LEU A 171 -0.28 22.78 -10.32
N SER A 172 0.94 23.01 -10.80
CA SER A 172 2.07 23.37 -9.95
C SER A 172 1.86 24.66 -9.16
N VAL A 173 1.21 25.67 -9.76
CA VAL A 173 0.88 26.94 -9.08
C VAL A 173 -0.18 26.72 -7.99
N LEU A 174 -1.27 26.03 -8.33
CA LEU A 174 -2.39 25.78 -7.41
C LEU A 174 -2.01 24.89 -6.21
N ALA A 175 -1.01 24.02 -6.38
CA ALA A 175 -0.50 23.20 -5.28
C ALA A 175 0.10 24.06 -4.16
N TYR A 176 0.82 25.13 -4.52
CA TYR A 176 1.43 26.02 -3.55
C TYR A 176 0.41 26.89 -2.83
N ALA A 177 -0.61 27.39 -3.53
CA ALA A 177 -1.71 28.12 -2.89
C ALA A 177 -2.32 27.32 -1.73
N ARG A 178 -2.50 26.00 -1.91
CA ARG A 178 -3.02 25.12 -0.86
C ARG A 178 -2.04 24.81 0.28
N LEU A 179 -0.73 24.85 0.02
CA LEU A 179 0.27 24.73 1.11
C LEU A 179 0.14 25.86 2.14
N GLY A 180 -0.36 27.03 1.73
CA GLY A 180 -0.61 28.17 2.62
C GLY A 180 -1.87 28.03 3.46
N GLU A 181 -2.88 27.30 2.96
CA GLU A 181 -4.22 27.19 3.57
C GLU A 181 -4.35 26.01 4.54
N ALA A 182 -3.62 24.92 4.30
CA ALA A 182 -3.71 23.70 5.09
C ALA A 182 -2.45 23.47 5.95
N GLY A 183 -2.64 23.34 7.27
CA GLY A 183 -1.68 22.62 8.11
C GLY A 183 -1.41 21.24 7.49
N ASP A 184 -0.17 20.74 7.61
CA ASP A 184 0.35 19.54 6.94
C ASP A 184 -0.75 18.49 6.64
N ASP A 185 -1.27 18.42 5.40
CA ASP A 185 -2.23 17.38 4.97
C ASP A 185 -1.62 16.00 5.25
N PRO A 186 -1.99 15.31 6.36
CA PRO A 186 -1.37 14.04 6.72
C PRO A 186 -1.91 12.90 5.85
N ALA A 187 -3.06 13.11 5.20
CA ALA A 187 -3.82 12.11 4.46
C ALA A 187 -3.49 12.08 2.96
N GLY A 188 -2.72 13.06 2.45
CA GLY A 188 -2.29 13.14 1.06
C GLY A 188 -3.45 13.23 0.05
N MET A 189 -4.62 13.72 0.49
CA MET A 189 -5.83 13.87 -0.34
C MET A 189 -5.53 14.75 -1.55
N ASP A 190 -4.75 15.81 -1.35
CA ASP A 190 -4.38 16.72 -2.41
C ASP A 190 -3.54 15.99 -3.47
N TRP A 191 -2.64 15.09 -3.09
CA TRP A 191 -1.80 14.38 -4.05
C TRP A 191 -2.60 13.45 -4.94
N VAL A 192 -3.64 12.80 -4.39
CA VAL A 192 -4.50 11.86 -5.13
C VAL A 192 -5.35 12.59 -6.18
N ALA A 193 -5.85 13.78 -5.88
CA ALA A 193 -6.62 14.57 -6.85
C ALA A 193 -5.76 14.99 -8.06
N TYR A 194 -4.53 15.44 -7.79
CA TYR A 194 -3.58 15.87 -8.83
C TYR A 194 -3.15 14.67 -9.68
N GLU A 195 -2.86 13.54 -9.04
CA GLU A 195 -2.59 12.28 -9.71
C GLU A 195 -3.76 11.89 -10.64
N ARG A 196 -5.01 11.93 -10.16
CA ARG A 196 -6.19 11.57 -10.96
C ARG A 196 -6.34 12.46 -12.19
N ILE A 197 -6.11 13.77 -12.05
CA ILE A 197 -6.14 14.73 -13.16
C ILE A 197 -5.04 14.42 -14.19
N ILE A 198 -3.81 14.20 -13.73
CA ILE A 198 -2.68 13.87 -14.60
C ILE A 198 -2.96 12.56 -15.36
N LEU A 199 -3.41 11.51 -14.67
CA LEU A 199 -3.75 10.23 -15.28
C LEU A 199 -4.87 10.35 -16.32
N ARG A 200 -5.89 11.20 -16.06
CA ARG A 200 -6.95 11.52 -17.03
C ARG A 200 -6.38 12.21 -18.27
N LYS A 201 -5.47 13.19 -18.12
CA LYS A 201 -4.79 13.83 -19.25
C LYS A 201 -3.94 12.84 -20.06
N LEU A 202 -3.19 11.96 -19.39
CA LEU A 202 -2.36 10.96 -20.07
C LEU A 202 -3.16 9.99 -20.94
N LYS A 203 -4.42 9.71 -20.61
CA LYS A 203 -5.31 8.89 -21.45
C LYS A 203 -5.60 9.53 -22.81
N THR A 204 -5.57 10.85 -22.91
CA THR A 204 -5.90 11.59 -24.15
C THR A 204 -4.67 12.09 -24.91
N CYS A 205 -3.49 12.08 -24.29
CA CYS A 205 -2.23 12.46 -24.95
C CYS A 205 -1.91 11.60 -26.17
N SER A 206 -1.28 12.19 -27.16
CA SER A 206 -0.67 11.58 -28.35
C SER A 206 0.85 11.48 -28.18
N GLU A 207 1.54 10.77 -29.08
CA GLU A 207 3.01 10.72 -29.07
C GLU A 207 3.64 12.12 -29.22
N SER A 208 3.01 13.01 -30.00
CA SER A 208 3.48 14.39 -30.18
C SER A 208 3.46 15.22 -28.90
N ASP A 209 2.59 14.91 -27.94
CA ASP A 209 2.51 15.65 -26.67
C ASP A 209 3.77 15.46 -25.79
N PHE A 210 4.58 14.44 -26.09
CA PHE A 210 5.83 14.16 -25.38
C PHE A 210 7.07 14.71 -26.12
N ARG A 211 6.91 15.29 -27.32
CA ARG A 211 8.02 15.84 -28.12
C ARG A 211 8.36 17.28 -27.71
N LEU A 212 8.99 17.42 -26.55
CA LEU A 212 9.43 18.71 -26.01
C LEU A 212 10.85 19.10 -26.50
N SER A 213 10.97 20.25 -27.16
CA SER A 213 12.25 20.93 -27.41
C SER A 213 12.42 22.13 -26.48
N THR A 214 13.65 22.64 -26.31
CA THR A 214 13.91 23.84 -25.49
C THR A 214 13.07 25.05 -25.94
N GLY A 215 12.87 25.21 -27.25
CA GLY A 215 12.05 26.29 -27.78
C GLY A 215 10.56 26.14 -27.48
N VAL A 216 10.03 24.90 -27.53
CA VAL A 216 8.63 24.62 -27.15
C VAL A 216 8.43 24.84 -25.65
N LEU A 217 9.33 24.30 -24.83
CA LEU A 217 9.32 24.47 -23.37
C LEU A 217 9.33 25.96 -23.00
N GLY A 218 10.28 26.73 -23.53
CA GLY A 218 10.41 28.16 -23.22
C GLY A 218 9.19 28.99 -23.63
N ARG A 219 8.59 28.72 -24.80
CA ARG A 219 7.36 29.41 -25.22
C ARG A 219 6.18 29.07 -24.31
N SER A 220 5.98 27.79 -24.01
CA SER A 220 4.88 27.32 -23.16
C SER A 220 5.00 27.88 -21.74
N LEU A 221 6.18 27.82 -21.12
CA LEU A 221 6.43 28.39 -19.79
C LEU A 221 6.29 29.91 -19.76
N ARG A 222 6.72 30.61 -20.82
CA ARG A 222 6.52 32.06 -20.93
C ARG A 222 5.04 32.40 -20.99
N GLN A 223 4.29 31.71 -21.84
CA GLN A 223 2.87 31.98 -22.07
C GLN A 223 2.01 31.62 -20.85
N HIS A 224 2.21 30.45 -20.26
CA HIS A 224 1.29 29.90 -19.27
C HIS A 224 1.76 30.06 -17.83
N LEU A 225 3.04 29.87 -17.53
CA LEU A 225 3.55 29.93 -16.16
C LEU A 225 4.02 31.35 -15.78
N SER A 226 4.83 31.97 -16.63
CA SER A 226 5.41 33.29 -16.35
C SER A 226 4.35 34.39 -16.34
N SER A 227 3.34 34.31 -17.21
CA SER A 227 2.22 35.27 -17.22
C SER A 227 1.40 35.27 -15.93
N ILE A 228 1.39 34.16 -15.18
CA ILE A 228 0.71 34.06 -13.87
C ILE A 228 1.60 34.62 -12.78
N LEU A 229 2.88 34.24 -12.76
CA LEU A 229 3.82 34.62 -11.71
C LEU A 229 4.30 36.08 -11.81
N PHE A 230 4.29 36.64 -13.02
CA PHE A 230 4.76 37.98 -13.34
C PHE A 230 3.72 38.72 -14.19
N PRO A 231 2.52 38.98 -13.64
CA PRO A 231 1.42 39.54 -14.41
C PRO A 231 1.78 40.93 -14.96
N GLN A 232 1.49 41.15 -16.25
CA GLN A 232 1.63 42.44 -16.92
C GLN A 232 0.25 43.05 -17.18
N PRO A 233 0.07 44.38 -17.07
CA PRO A 233 -1.22 45.02 -17.34
C PRO A 233 -1.71 44.72 -18.76
N GLY A 234 -2.89 44.10 -18.90
CA GLY A 234 -3.53 43.81 -20.18
C GLY A 234 -3.14 42.49 -20.85
N GLU A 235 -2.24 41.70 -20.24
CA GLU A 235 -1.87 40.35 -20.70
C GLU A 235 -2.37 39.27 -19.72
N GLY A 236 -2.54 38.03 -20.19
CA GLY A 236 -2.76 36.88 -19.30
C GLY A 236 -4.21 36.57 -18.90
N ALA A 237 -5.22 37.25 -19.45
CA ALA A 237 -6.63 36.99 -19.14
C ALA A 237 -7.03 35.50 -19.36
N GLU A 238 -6.56 34.89 -20.46
CA GLU A 238 -6.76 33.46 -20.71
C GLU A 238 -6.08 32.57 -19.65
N CYS A 239 -4.90 32.98 -19.16
CA CYS A 239 -4.20 32.24 -18.11
C CYS A 239 -4.94 32.27 -16.78
N VAL A 240 -5.56 33.40 -16.45
CA VAL A 240 -6.41 33.51 -15.25
C VAL A 240 -7.62 32.57 -15.37
N VAL A 241 -8.33 32.59 -16.51
CA VAL A 241 -9.47 31.68 -16.75
C VAL A 241 -9.04 30.22 -16.69
N ASN A 242 -7.90 29.86 -17.30
CA ASN A 242 -7.38 28.50 -17.25
C ASN A 242 -7.01 28.09 -15.82
N LEU A 243 -6.36 28.96 -15.06
CA LEU A 243 -6.00 28.70 -13.66
C LEU A 243 -7.24 28.48 -12.80
N GLU A 244 -8.27 29.31 -12.92
CA GLU A 244 -9.56 29.16 -12.24
C GLU A 244 -10.25 27.85 -12.63
N THR A 245 -10.28 27.53 -13.93
CA THR A 245 -10.90 26.30 -14.46
C THR A 245 -10.19 25.05 -13.94
N VAL A 246 -8.85 25.06 -13.86
CA VAL A 246 -8.08 23.97 -13.24
C VAL A 246 -8.37 23.91 -11.74
N GLY A 247 -8.51 25.05 -11.06
CA GLY A 247 -8.93 25.11 -9.66
C GLY A 247 -10.27 24.42 -9.39
N VAL A 248 -11.28 24.72 -10.22
CA VAL A 248 -12.60 24.05 -10.19
C VAL A 248 -12.47 22.55 -10.45
N MET A 249 -11.64 22.15 -11.41
CA MET A 249 -11.40 20.73 -11.70
C MET A 249 -10.76 19.99 -10.52
N ILE A 250 -9.81 20.63 -9.81
CA ILE A 250 -9.20 20.06 -8.59
C ILE A 250 -10.26 19.85 -7.51
N GLU A 251 -11.05 20.87 -7.19
CA GLU A 251 -12.07 20.73 -6.14
C GLU A 251 -13.11 19.68 -6.47
N ALA A 252 -13.63 19.67 -7.71
CA ALA A 252 -14.56 18.63 -8.13
C ALA A 252 -13.94 17.23 -8.07
N THR A 253 -12.65 17.10 -8.39
CA THR A 253 -11.93 15.81 -8.28
C THR A 253 -11.73 15.38 -6.83
N ARG A 254 -11.45 16.31 -5.91
CA ARG A 254 -11.32 16.03 -4.47
C ARG A 254 -12.63 15.52 -3.89
N GLU A 255 -13.71 16.24 -4.13
CA GLU A 255 -15.06 15.85 -3.71
C GLU A 255 -15.44 14.49 -4.28
N LEU A 256 -15.21 14.25 -5.58
CA LEU A 256 -15.46 12.95 -6.19
C LEU A 256 -14.70 11.82 -5.46
N ILE A 257 -13.41 12.02 -5.16
CA ILE A 257 -12.60 11.04 -4.42
C ILE A 257 -13.12 10.83 -3.00
N ASP A 258 -13.58 11.86 -2.32
CA ASP A 258 -14.14 11.75 -0.96
C ASP A 258 -15.45 10.94 -0.94
N TYR A 259 -16.34 11.17 -1.91
CA TYR A 259 -17.54 10.34 -2.07
C TYR A 259 -17.21 8.91 -2.54
N GLU A 260 -16.19 8.71 -3.38
CA GLU A 260 -15.66 7.37 -3.69
C GLU A 260 -15.17 6.66 -2.42
N ARG A 261 -14.53 7.37 -1.48
CA ARG A 261 -14.13 6.82 -0.17
C ARG A 261 -15.33 6.51 0.72
N SER A 262 -16.40 7.29 0.67
CA SER A 262 -17.66 6.97 1.35
C SER A 262 -18.29 5.67 0.81
N ILE A 263 -18.18 5.44 -0.50
CA ILE A 263 -18.56 4.15 -1.11
C ILE A 263 -17.65 3.03 -0.62
N ASP A 264 -16.33 3.23 -0.54
CA ASP A 264 -15.41 2.22 0.01
C ASP A 264 -15.71 1.91 1.48
N TRP A 265 -15.99 2.92 2.29
CA TRP A 265 -16.43 2.78 3.68
C TRP A 265 -17.71 1.93 3.76
N PHE A 266 -18.73 2.29 2.96
CA PHE A 266 -19.92 1.47 2.82
C PHE A 266 -19.60 0.06 2.32
N CYS A 267 -18.62 -0.16 1.47
CA CYS A 267 -18.41 -1.49 0.90
C CYS A 267 -17.63 -2.42 1.83
N PHE A 268 -16.67 -1.91 2.60
CA PHE A 268 -15.60 -2.74 3.18
C PHE A 268 -15.47 -2.66 4.69
N ASP A 269 -16.06 -1.67 5.35
CA ASP A 269 -16.03 -1.55 6.81
C ASP A 269 -17.20 -2.31 7.45
N SER A 270 -16.88 -3.31 8.29
CA SER A 270 -17.87 -4.12 9.00
C SER A 270 -18.73 -3.31 9.98
N GLU A 271 -18.20 -2.20 10.49
CA GLU A 271 -18.89 -1.31 11.42
C GLU A 271 -19.84 -0.34 10.72
N CYS A 272 -19.74 -0.21 9.39
CA CYS A 272 -20.61 0.67 8.62
C CYS A 272 -22.02 0.07 8.49
N ASP A 273 -22.98 0.77 9.09
CA ASP A 273 -24.41 0.59 8.87
C ASP A 273 -24.98 1.65 7.94
N TYR A 274 -26.25 1.50 7.62
CA TYR A 274 -26.98 2.40 6.75
C TYR A 274 -28.40 2.68 7.21
N GLN A 275 -28.94 3.82 6.78
CA GLN A 275 -30.31 4.24 7.02
C GLN A 275 -30.80 5.14 5.89
N LEU A 276 -32.11 5.28 5.75
CA LEU A 276 -32.71 6.20 4.78
C LEU A 276 -33.67 7.18 5.49
N GLN A 277 -33.10 8.12 6.25
CA GLN A 277 -33.84 9.11 7.02
C GLN A 277 -33.62 10.52 6.44
N PRO A 278 -34.68 11.34 6.29
CA PRO A 278 -34.54 12.71 5.81
C PRO A 278 -33.57 13.54 6.67
N GLY A 279 -32.67 14.28 6.02
CA GLY A 279 -31.72 15.19 6.69
C GLY A 279 -30.59 14.51 7.47
N ARG A 280 -30.43 13.18 7.37
CA ARG A 280 -29.34 12.44 8.01
C ARG A 280 -28.43 11.78 6.96
N SER A 281 -27.20 11.48 7.36
CA SER A 281 -26.30 10.64 6.55
C SER A 281 -26.92 9.26 6.31
N VAL A 282 -26.73 8.75 5.10
CA VAL A 282 -27.20 7.41 4.71
C VAL A 282 -26.33 6.29 5.22
N ILE A 283 -25.10 6.60 5.65
CA ILE A 283 -24.15 5.67 6.27
C ILE A 283 -23.62 6.22 7.59
N PHE A 284 -23.35 5.33 8.55
CA PHE A 284 -22.83 5.66 9.86
C PHE A 284 -22.13 4.45 10.50
N ASN A 285 -21.31 4.66 11.52
CA ASN A 285 -20.69 3.56 12.27
C ASN A 285 -21.61 3.09 13.41
N LYS A 286 -21.81 1.77 13.52
CA LYS A 286 -22.52 1.12 14.64
C LYS A 286 -21.79 1.30 15.96
N THR A 287 -20.46 1.23 15.89
CA THR A 287 -19.56 1.31 17.04
C THR A 287 -18.34 2.16 16.70
N ASN A 288 -17.56 2.53 17.71
CA ASN A 288 -16.28 3.21 17.50
C ASN A 288 -15.10 2.24 17.32
N GLU A 289 -15.33 0.92 17.24
CA GLU A 289 -14.24 -0.07 17.21
C GLU A 289 -13.33 0.08 15.99
N GLY A 290 -13.90 0.31 14.80
CA GLY A 290 -13.13 0.54 13.58
C GLY A 290 -12.24 1.78 13.68
N LEU A 291 -12.77 2.90 14.20
CA LEU A 291 -12.02 4.14 14.42
C LEU A 291 -10.89 3.94 15.44
N LEU A 292 -11.19 3.30 16.58
CA LEU A 292 -10.20 3.01 17.61
C LEU A 292 -9.09 2.09 17.10
N ARG A 293 -9.44 1.09 16.28
CA ARG A 293 -8.47 0.21 15.64
C ARG A 293 -7.55 0.98 14.69
N TRP A 294 -8.12 1.85 13.86
CA TRP A 294 -7.35 2.70 12.95
C TRP A 294 -6.37 3.61 13.71
N GLN A 295 -6.83 4.29 14.76
CA GLN A 295 -5.99 5.14 15.61
C GLN A 295 -4.84 4.35 16.28
N ARG A 296 -5.12 3.13 16.76
CA ARG A 296 -4.08 2.25 17.31
C ARG A 296 -3.05 1.87 16.25
N THR A 297 -3.49 1.51 15.05
CA THR A 297 -2.59 1.20 13.93
C THR A 297 -1.70 2.40 13.56
N GLU A 298 -2.27 3.60 13.48
CA GLU A 298 -1.49 4.83 13.23
C GLU A 298 -0.44 5.06 14.31
N ARG A 299 -0.81 4.90 15.58
CA ARG A 299 0.13 5.06 16.71
C ARG A 299 1.22 4.00 16.71
N LYS A 300 0.89 2.72 16.45
CA LYS A 300 1.87 1.64 16.25
C LYS A 300 2.87 2.01 15.14
N SER A 301 2.36 2.52 14.02
CA SER A 301 3.17 2.90 12.86
C SER A 301 4.12 4.06 13.17
N GLN A 302 3.66 5.06 13.92
CA GLN A 302 4.49 6.18 14.38
C GLN A 302 5.60 5.73 15.34
N LEU A 303 5.27 4.84 16.30
CA LEU A 303 6.26 4.31 17.24
C LEU A 303 7.31 3.45 16.53
N LEU A 304 6.92 2.62 15.55
CA LEU A 304 7.85 1.85 14.74
C LEU A 304 8.74 2.75 13.88
N TRP A 305 8.19 3.82 13.32
CA TRP A 305 8.98 4.80 12.61
C TRP A 305 10.05 5.43 13.52
N CYS A 306 9.71 5.75 14.77
CA CYS A 306 10.67 6.22 15.78
C CYS A 306 11.71 5.15 16.12
N TYR A 307 11.30 3.89 16.27
CA TYR A 307 12.18 2.75 16.52
C TYR A 307 13.29 2.65 15.46
N TRP A 308 12.91 2.63 14.18
CA TRP A 308 13.87 2.54 13.08
C TRP A 308 14.78 3.76 12.99
N MET A 309 14.25 4.95 13.28
CA MET A 309 15.08 6.16 13.30
C MET A 309 16.11 6.13 14.43
N ARG A 310 15.75 5.69 15.64
CA ARG A 310 16.69 5.60 16.77
C ARG A 310 17.82 4.62 16.44
N ARG A 311 17.49 3.45 15.88
CA ARG A 311 18.51 2.51 15.37
C ARG A 311 19.42 3.13 14.31
N ALA A 312 18.87 3.96 13.42
CA ALA A 312 19.67 4.64 12.42
C ALA A 312 20.60 5.70 13.01
N VAL A 313 20.17 6.40 14.06
CA VAL A 313 21.00 7.32 14.83
C VAL A 313 22.18 6.57 15.45
N ASP A 314 21.94 5.41 16.08
CA ASP A 314 23.01 4.60 16.67
C ASP A 314 24.06 4.17 15.62
N VAL A 315 23.58 3.68 14.47
CA VAL A 315 24.45 3.29 13.34
C VAL A 315 25.22 4.49 12.80
N PHE A 316 24.57 5.64 12.65
CA PHE A 316 25.22 6.87 12.19
C PHE A 316 26.27 7.37 13.20
N ALA A 317 25.95 7.38 14.49
CA ALA A 317 26.84 7.81 15.57
C ALA A 317 28.10 6.94 15.67
N ALA A 318 27.99 5.65 15.35
CA ALA A 318 29.13 4.72 15.28
C ALA A 318 29.95 4.86 13.98
N SER A 319 29.50 5.64 13.00
CA SER A 319 30.18 5.80 11.72
C SER A 319 31.23 6.92 11.75
N GLU A 320 32.20 6.86 10.83
CA GLU A 320 33.22 7.90 10.67
C GLU A 320 32.64 9.27 10.25
N LEU A 321 31.39 9.29 9.76
CA LEU A 321 30.71 10.50 9.30
C LEU A 321 30.16 11.36 10.43
N ALA A 322 29.94 10.80 11.63
CA ALA A 322 29.31 11.53 12.74
C ALA A 322 30.08 12.80 13.16
N GLY A 323 31.41 12.78 13.03
CA GLY A 323 32.28 13.91 13.35
C GLY A 323 32.63 14.81 12.16
N GLN A 324 32.08 14.57 10.97
CA GLN A 324 32.46 15.25 9.74
C GLN A 324 31.40 16.23 9.25
N VAL A 325 31.83 17.32 8.62
CA VAL A 325 30.92 18.24 7.93
C VAL A 325 30.44 17.59 6.64
N ILE A 326 29.14 17.38 6.54
CA ILE A 326 28.49 16.76 5.37
C ILE A 326 27.95 17.85 4.44
N GLY A 327 28.64 18.08 3.32
CA GLY A 327 28.31 19.15 2.38
C GLY A 327 28.87 20.51 2.84
N SER A 328 28.11 21.59 2.64
CA SER A 328 28.50 22.92 3.15
C SER A 328 28.11 23.06 4.63
N ALA A 329 28.77 23.96 5.35
CA ALA A 329 28.40 24.27 6.74
C ALA A 329 26.92 24.67 6.89
N ALA A 330 26.37 25.39 5.91
CA ALA A 330 24.97 25.81 5.89
C ALA A 330 23.99 24.63 5.69
N ASN A 331 24.40 23.57 4.99
CA ASN A 331 23.54 22.42 4.69
C ASN A 331 23.81 21.22 5.61
N HIS A 332 24.81 21.31 6.49
CA HIS A 332 25.32 20.18 7.26
C HIS A 332 24.23 19.44 8.05
N GLU A 333 23.43 20.17 8.83
CA GLU A 333 22.38 19.57 9.68
C GLU A 333 21.33 18.83 8.86
N ALA A 334 20.85 19.44 7.78
CA ALA A 334 19.85 18.82 6.91
C ALA A 334 20.42 17.61 6.14
N ASN A 335 21.68 17.70 5.69
CA ASN A 335 22.34 16.57 5.06
C ASN A 335 22.59 15.42 6.05
N GLN A 336 23.00 15.74 7.28
CA GLN A 336 23.19 14.74 8.34
C GLN A 336 21.88 14.01 8.63
N LEU A 337 20.77 14.74 8.76
CA LEU A 337 19.45 14.15 8.91
C LEU A 337 19.06 13.28 7.69
N ALA A 338 19.38 13.70 6.47
CA ALA A 338 19.13 12.92 5.27
C ALA A 338 19.93 11.60 5.26
N TYR A 339 21.19 11.60 5.72
CA TYR A 339 21.99 10.39 5.90
C TYR A 339 21.38 9.44 6.94
N ILE A 340 20.97 9.96 8.10
CA ILE A 340 20.32 9.15 9.14
C ILE A 340 19.03 8.53 8.60
N LYS A 341 18.20 9.29 7.88
CA LYS A 341 16.97 8.76 7.25
C LYS A 341 17.26 7.74 6.15
N ALA A 342 18.36 7.89 5.41
CA ALA A 342 18.79 6.91 4.42
C ALA A 342 19.21 5.59 5.09
N ILE A 343 19.99 5.66 6.17
CA ILE A 343 20.36 4.49 7.01
C ILE A 343 19.10 3.83 7.58
N ARG A 344 18.16 4.60 8.16
CA ARG A 344 16.86 4.07 8.63
C ARG A 344 16.19 3.25 7.54
N SER A 345 16.07 3.85 6.36
CA SER A 345 15.37 3.24 5.24
C SER A 345 16.08 1.98 4.74
N GLN A 346 17.41 1.99 4.69
CA GLN A 346 18.20 0.82 4.37
C GLN A 346 17.98 -0.32 5.38
N LEU A 347 18.13 -0.05 6.69
CA LEU A 347 17.91 -1.03 7.75
C LEU A 347 16.51 -1.64 7.65
N TYR A 348 15.49 -0.80 7.50
CA TYR A 348 14.10 -1.22 7.35
C TYR A 348 13.89 -2.12 6.12
N LEU A 349 14.36 -1.67 4.95
CA LEU A 349 14.15 -2.37 3.69
C LEU A 349 14.91 -3.70 3.62
N GLN A 350 16.06 -3.78 4.27
CA GLN A 350 16.79 -5.04 4.43
C GLN A 350 15.99 -5.96 5.36
N VAL A 351 15.81 -5.57 6.63
CA VAL A 351 15.24 -6.45 7.67
C VAL A 351 13.78 -6.87 7.42
N VAL A 352 12.95 -5.96 6.91
CA VAL A 352 11.50 -6.19 6.76
C VAL A 352 11.16 -6.68 5.37
N PHE A 353 11.88 -6.23 4.33
CA PHE A 353 11.57 -6.52 2.93
C PHE A 353 12.64 -7.34 2.21
N GLY A 354 13.69 -7.81 2.89
CA GLY A 354 14.71 -8.71 2.33
C GLY A 354 15.44 -8.12 1.13
N LEU A 355 15.56 -6.79 1.05
CA LEU A 355 16.35 -6.17 -0.01
C LEU A 355 17.85 -6.40 0.21
N GLY A 356 18.59 -6.58 -0.88
CA GLY A 356 20.06 -6.61 -0.81
C GLY A 356 20.66 -5.20 -0.78
N GLU A 357 21.99 -5.13 -0.80
CA GLU A 357 22.76 -3.87 -0.89
C GLU A 357 22.51 -3.09 -2.20
N SER A 358 22.00 -3.77 -3.24
CA SER A 358 21.70 -3.17 -4.53
C SER A 358 20.37 -3.67 -5.10
N ILE A 359 19.72 -2.78 -5.85
CA ILE A 359 18.47 -3.03 -6.58
C ILE A 359 18.81 -3.12 -8.06
N ARG A 360 18.48 -4.24 -8.70
CA ARG A 360 18.55 -4.39 -10.15
C ARG A 360 17.38 -3.63 -10.81
N LEU A 361 17.68 -2.84 -11.83
CA LEU A 361 16.74 -2.07 -12.64
C LEU A 361 16.37 -2.83 -13.92
N ARG A 362 15.25 -2.44 -14.57
CA ARG A 362 14.73 -3.12 -15.78
C ARG A 362 15.71 -3.16 -16.96
N ASN A 363 16.59 -2.17 -17.06
CA ASN A 363 17.60 -2.10 -18.11
C ASN A 363 18.86 -2.93 -17.80
N GLY A 364 18.86 -3.70 -16.71
CA GLY A 364 19.99 -4.52 -16.29
C GLY A 364 21.02 -3.79 -15.44
N THR A 365 20.91 -2.49 -15.19
CA THR A 365 21.83 -1.77 -14.29
C THR A 365 21.49 -2.00 -12.82
N ASP A 366 22.46 -1.82 -11.93
CA ASP A 366 22.26 -1.92 -10.48
C ASP A 366 22.36 -0.53 -9.84
N VAL A 367 21.52 -0.27 -8.85
CA VAL A 367 21.61 0.93 -7.99
C VAL A 367 21.83 0.49 -6.55
N SER A 368 22.78 1.12 -5.86
CA SER A 368 22.95 0.89 -4.41
C SER A 368 21.68 1.31 -3.66
N LEU A 369 21.22 0.45 -2.75
CA LEU A 369 20.06 0.73 -1.90
C LEU A 369 20.27 2.01 -1.08
N HIS A 370 21.44 2.12 -0.43
CA HIS A 370 21.81 3.31 0.34
C HIS A 370 21.80 4.57 -0.53
N HIS A 371 22.46 4.55 -1.71
CA HIS A 371 22.49 5.73 -2.58
C HIS A 371 21.11 6.11 -3.14
N ALA A 372 20.26 5.14 -3.45
CA ALA A 372 18.89 5.41 -3.89
C ALA A 372 18.09 6.13 -2.80
N MET A 373 18.19 5.67 -1.54
CA MET A 373 17.53 6.30 -0.40
C MET A 373 18.12 7.67 -0.06
N LEU A 374 19.45 7.76 0.01
CA LEU A 374 20.17 9.01 0.30
C LEU A 374 19.83 10.10 -0.71
N ALA A 375 19.83 9.79 -2.01
CA ALA A 375 19.49 10.77 -3.04
C ALA A 375 18.06 11.29 -2.91
N SER A 376 17.11 10.45 -2.48
CA SER A 376 15.73 10.87 -2.23
C SER A 376 15.65 11.80 -1.01
N GLU A 377 16.33 11.46 0.10
CA GLU A 377 16.32 12.28 1.32
C GLU A 377 17.08 13.61 1.15
N LEU A 378 18.19 13.62 0.39
CA LEU A 378 18.90 14.86 0.01
C LEU A 378 18.08 15.73 -0.93
N THR A 379 17.34 15.11 -1.87
CA THR A 379 16.38 15.83 -2.72
C THR A 379 15.30 16.49 -1.88
N ASN A 380 14.78 15.76 -0.87
CA ASN A 380 13.78 16.28 0.06
C ASN A 380 14.32 17.49 0.84
N ALA A 381 15.49 17.33 1.49
CA ALA A 381 16.16 18.41 2.21
C ALA A 381 16.39 19.66 1.34
N PHE A 382 16.86 19.47 0.10
CA PHE A 382 17.07 20.56 -0.85
C PHE A 382 15.77 21.32 -1.16
N PHE A 383 14.69 20.62 -1.51
CA PHE A 383 13.43 21.28 -1.87
C PHE A 383 12.76 21.95 -0.66
N GLU A 384 12.87 21.36 0.52
CA GLU A 384 12.41 21.98 1.76
C GLU A 384 13.13 23.32 2.02
N GLN A 385 14.46 23.33 1.95
CA GLN A 385 15.26 24.54 2.23
C GLN A 385 15.22 25.59 1.11
N ALA A 386 15.28 25.18 -0.15
CA ALA A 386 15.44 26.11 -1.28
C ALA A 386 14.10 26.60 -1.87
N TYR A 387 12.99 25.90 -1.59
CA TYR A 387 11.67 26.20 -2.16
C TYR A 387 10.60 26.40 -1.08
N LEU A 388 10.35 25.41 -0.23
CA LEU A 388 9.18 25.43 0.67
C LEU A 388 9.35 26.42 1.84
N GLN A 389 10.52 26.47 2.48
CA GLN A 389 10.79 27.45 3.54
C GLN A 389 10.80 28.90 3.03
N PRO A 390 11.50 29.24 1.93
CA PRO A 390 11.44 30.59 1.37
C PRO A 390 10.03 30.99 0.94
N TYR A 391 9.30 30.07 0.30
CA TYR A 391 7.90 30.31 -0.06
C TYR A 391 7.04 30.66 1.17
N ARG A 392 7.13 29.88 2.25
CA ARG A 392 6.37 30.16 3.48
C ARG A 392 6.70 31.52 4.09
N ARG A 393 7.96 31.94 4.03
CA ARG A 393 8.38 33.28 4.47
C ARG A 393 7.77 34.36 3.59
N TYR A 394 7.85 34.22 2.26
CA TYR A 394 7.27 35.20 1.34
C TYR A 394 5.75 35.26 1.42
N LEU A 395 5.09 34.13 1.64
CA LEU A 395 3.66 34.07 1.87
C LEU A 395 3.27 34.82 3.15
N ALA A 396 4.02 34.65 4.24
CA ALA A 396 3.79 35.39 5.48
C ALA A 396 4.00 36.91 5.31
N ASP A 397 4.88 37.33 4.39
CA ASP A 397 5.11 38.75 4.08
C ASP A 397 4.01 39.36 3.19
N SER A 398 3.48 38.61 2.21
CA SER A 398 2.57 39.14 1.18
C SER A 398 1.10 38.83 1.40
N ASP A 399 0.77 37.78 2.17
CA ASP A 399 -0.56 37.16 2.26
C ASP A 399 -1.18 36.81 0.88
N ASP A 400 -0.31 36.62 -0.12
CA ASP A 400 -0.67 36.30 -1.50
C ASP A 400 0.26 35.21 -2.03
N SER A 401 -0.32 34.04 -2.31
CA SER A 401 0.40 32.85 -2.75
C SER A 401 1.07 33.02 -4.12
N ILE A 402 0.46 33.74 -5.06
CA ILE A 402 1.01 33.98 -6.39
C ILE A 402 2.15 34.99 -6.30
N ALA A 403 1.99 36.05 -5.50
CA ALA A 403 3.07 37.01 -5.25
C ALA A 403 4.29 36.36 -4.59
N ALA A 404 4.07 35.49 -3.59
CA ALA A 404 5.12 34.74 -2.93
C ALA A 404 5.87 33.80 -3.88
N LEU A 405 5.14 33.09 -4.75
CA LEU A 405 5.72 32.26 -5.80
C LEU A 405 6.49 33.08 -6.85
N GLY A 406 5.94 34.22 -7.27
CA GLY A 406 6.59 35.14 -8.19
C GLY A 406 7.92 35.62 -7.64
N ARG A 407 7.96 36.01 -6.36
CA ARG A 407 9.20 36.39 -5.67
C ARG A 407 10.22 35.24 -5.64
N LEU A 408 9.78 34.03 -5.27
CA LEU A 408 10.64 32.85 -5.25
C LEU A 408 11.27 32.59 -6.63
N ALA A 409 10.46 32.63 -7.69
CA ALA A 409 10.91 32.42 -9.06
C ALA A 409 11.86 33.54 -9.53
N PHE A 410 11.54 34.80 -9.22
CA PHE A 410 12.37 35.95 -9.59
C PHE A 410 13.75 35.91 -8.94
N GLU A 411 13.82 35.64 -7.63
CA GLU A 411 15.09 35.51 -6.92
C GLU A 411 15.90 34.30 -7.43
N GLY A 412 15.22 33.21 -7.80
CA GLY A 412 15.86 32.07 -8.47
C GLY A 412 16.51 32.48 -9.79
N LEU A 413 15.79 33.21 -10.64
CA LEU A 413 16.31 33.69 -11.93
C LEU A 413 17.54 34.58 -11.75
N LEU A 414 17.57 35.45 -10.73
CA LEU A 414 18.75 36.26 -10.40
C LEU A 414 19.99 35.43 -10.04
N GLN A 415 19.77 34.22 -9.52
CA GLN A 415 20.82 33.27 -9.16
C GLN A 415 21.14 32.26 -10.26
N GLY A 416 20.44 32.33 -11.41
CA GLY A 416 20.58 31.35 -12.49
C GLY A 416 19.91 29.99 -12.21
N GLU A 417 19.01 29.92 -11.22
CA GLU A 417 18.30 28.70 -10.84
C GLU A 417 16.81 28.78 -11.19
N ASN A 418 16.22 27.67 -11.65
CA ASN A 418 14.80 27.61 -11.95
C ASN A 418 13.95 27.34 -10.69
N ARG A 419 13.87 28.32 -9.79
CA ARG A 419 13.04 28.26 -8.56
C ARG A 419 11.53 28.47 -8.83
N PHE A 420 11.01 27.78 -9.83
CA PHE A 420 9.60 27.78 -10.19
C PHE A 420 8.80 26.73 -9.40
N PRO A 421 7.46 26.82 -9.35
CA PRO A 421 6.61 25.80 -8.71
C PRO A 421 6.69 24.42 -9.36
N MET A 422 7.27 24.34 -10.56
CA MET A 422 7.70 23.11 -11.22
C MET A 422 9.11 23.36 -11.79
N THR A 423 10.04 22.44 -11.50
CA THR A 423 11.43 22.51 -11.99
C THR A 423 11.61 21.59 -13.19
N TRP A 424 12.60 21.88 -14.04
CA TRP A 424 12.95 21.05 -15.19
C TRP A 424 14.47 20.99 -15.39
N SER A 425 14.97 19.89 -15.93
CA SER A 425 16.37 19.73 -16.32
C SER A 425 16.50 18.63 -17.38
N GLU A 426 17.57 18.65 -18.17
CA GLU A 426 17.92 17.49 -18.99
C GLU A 426 18.68 16.44 -18.16
N LEU A 427 18.63 15.18 -18.59
CA LEU A 427 19.27 14.08 -17.86
C LEU A 427 20.77 14.32 -17.56
N PRO A 428 21.61 14.79 -18.51
CA PRO A 428 23.03 15.02 -18.23
C PRO A 428 23.26 16.07 -17.13
N GLU A 429 22.50 17.16 -17.15
CA GLU A 429 22.57 18.21 -16.12
C GLU A 429 22.19 17.65 -14.75
N LYS A 430 21.16 16.80 -14.71
CA LYS A 430 20.69 16.20 -13.48
C LYS A 430 21.68 15.19 -12.92
N VAL A 431 22.31 14.39 -13.79
CA VAL A 431 23.39 13.45 -13.41
C VAL A 431 24.54 14.22 -12.77
N GLU A 432 25.02 15.30 -13.39
CA GLU A 432 26.11 16.11 -12.82
C GLU A 432 25.72 16.74 -11.47
N ARG A 433 24.48 17.24 -11.33
CA ARG A 433 23.98 17.83 -10.08
C ARG A 433 23.97 16.84 -8.90
N ILE A 434 23.69 15.57 -9.14
CA ILE A 434 23.58 14.56 -8.06
C ILE A 434 24.80 13.64 -7.98
N ARG A 435 25.78 13.78 -8.87
CA ARG A 435 26.97 12.93 -8.93
C ARG A 435 27.69 12.88 -7.59
N ALA A 436 27.85 14.03 -6.92
CA ALA A 436 28.50 14.12 -5.63
C ALA A 436 27.78 13.35 -4.50
N TRP A 437 26.52 12.92 -4.70
CA TRP A 437 25.77 12.10 -3.73
C TRP A 437 26.09 10.60 -3.83
N THR A 438 26.92 10.21 -4.81
CA THR A 438 27.32 8.83 -5.07
C THR A 438 28.79 8.56 -4.70
N VAL A 439 29.37 9.46 -3.91
CA VAL A 439 30.75 9.36 -3.44
C VAL A 439 30.95 8.07 -2.65
N SER A 440 32.05 7.39 -2.94
CA SER A 440 32.50 6.19 -2.24
C SER A 440 34.02 6.09 -2.32
N ASP A 441 34.63 5.18 -1.58
CA ASP A 441 36.08 4.93 -1.64
C ASP A 441 36.57 4.65 -3.07
N LYS A 442 35.76 3.97 -3.88
CA LYS A 442 36.06 3.67 -5.29
C LYS A 442 35.86 4.88 -6.21
N HIS A 443 34.93 5.76 -5.87
CA HIS A 443 34.60 6.96 -6.65
C HIS A 443 34.57 8.20 -5.75
N PRO A 444 35.73 8.76 -5.35
CA PRO A 444 35.79 9.89 -4.42
C PRO A 444 35.14 11.18 -4.94
N SER A 445 35.00 11.32 -6.26
CA SER A 445 34.30 12.44 -6.91
C SER A 445 32.88 12.09 -7.38
N GLY A 446 32.37 10.94 -6.96
CA GLY A 446 31.09 10.39 -7.39
C GLY A 446 31.13 9.73 -8.78
N ASP A 447 30.19 8.82 -8.98
CA ASP A 447 30.00 8.01 -10.20
C ASP A 447 28.78 8.50 -11.01
N PRO A 448 28.98 9.01 -12.24
CA PRO A 448 27.88 9.43 -13.09
C PRO A 448 26.93 8.30 -13.48
N GLU A 449 27.39 7.05 -13.60
CA GLU A 449 26.49 5.93 -13.93
C GLU A 449 25.63 5.54 -12.72
N ALA A 450 26.17 5.56 -11.50
CA ALA A 450 25.36 5.43 -10.28
C ALA A 450 24.30 6.54 -10.17
N ALA A 451 24.67 7.80 -10.43
CA ALA A 451 23.72 8.92 -10.45
C ALA A 451 22.59 8.71 -11.48
N LYS A 452 22.93 8.25 -12.67
CA LYS A 452 21.95 7.90 -13.70
C LYS A 452 21.04 6.74 -13.29
N ALA A 453 21.57 5.71 -12.63
CA ALA A 453 20.78 4.59 -12.10
C ALA A 453 19.80 5.03 -11.00
N ILE A 454 20.24 5.93 -10.10
CA ILE A 454 19.36 6.56 -9.10
C ILE A 454 18.19 7.28 -9.76
N LEU A 455 18.46 8.11 -10.78
CA LEU A 455 17.41 8.83 -11.50
C LEU A 455 16.44 7.84 -12.17
N GLN A 456 16.94 6.78 -12.79
CA GLN A 456 16.10 5.75 -13.40
C GLN A 456 15.18 5.06 -12.41
N PHE A 457 15.68 4.74 -11.20
CA PHE A 457 14.87 4.12 -10.15
C PHE A 457 13.69 5.01 -9.72
N TRP A 458 13.92 6.31 -9.60
CA TRP A 458 12.94 7.28 -9.13
C TRP A 458 12.12 7.97 -10.25
N THR A 459 12.33 7.61 -11.51
CA THR A 459 11.67 8.27 -12.65
C THR A 459 10.38 7.57 -13.09
N SER A 460 9.32 8.36 -13.23
CA SER A 460 8.11 8.03 -13.97
C SER A 460 8.22 8.59 -15.39
N ASP A 461 8.34 7.72 -16.40
CA ASP A 461 8.28 8.12 -17.80
C ASP A 461 6.81 8.27 -18.21
N LEU A 462 6.36 9.52 -18.38
CA LEU A 462 4.95 9.82 -18.60
C LEU A 462 4.46 9.34 -19.98
N GLN A 463 5.35 9.19 -20.95
CA GLN A 463 5.01 8.61 -22.25
C GLN A 463 4.71 7.11 -22.08
N ALA A 464 5.63 6.38 -21.45
CA ALA A 464 5.44 4.95 -21.18
C ALA A 464 4.21 4.69 -20.29
N LEU A 465 3.97 5.56 -19.31
CA LEU A 465 2.79 5.49 -18.46
C LEU A 465 1.49 5.74 -19.26
N SER A 466 1.48 6.71 -20.17
CA SER A 466 0.35 6.97 -21.08
C SER A 466 0.03 5.74 -21.93
N GLU A 467 1.04 5.08 -22.49
CA GLU A 467 0.89 3.84 -23.26
C GLU A 467 0.35 2.70 -22.38
N GLN A 468 0.91 2.51 -21.18
CA GLN A 468 0.47 1.49 -20.23
C GLN A 468 -1.01 1.65 -19.87
N ILE A 469 -1.45 2.87 -19.52
CA ILE A 469 -2.84 3.11 -19.07
C ILE A 469 -3.85 2.83 -20.20
N LYS A 470 -3.47 3.10 -21.46
CA LYS A 470 -4.31 2.83 -22.62
C LYS A 470 -4.39 1.33 -22.95
N GLN A 471 -3.28 0.61 -22.81
CA GLN A 471 -3.22 -0.82 -23.16
C GLN A 471 -3.72 -1.73 -22.02
N ALA A 472 -3.46 -1.36 -20.77
CA ALA A 472 -3.73 -2.16 -19.59
C ALA A 472 -4.20 -1.28 -18.42
N PRO A 473 -5.44 -0.74 -18.47
CA PRO A 473 -5.96 0.23 -17.51
C PRO A 473 -6.06 -0.30 -16.06
N ASN A 474 -6.02 -1.62 -15.88
CA ASN A 474 -6.09 -2.28 -14.57
C ASN A 474 -4.72 -2.53 -13.93
N GLN A 475 -3.61 -2.18 -14.60
CA GLN A 475 -2.28 -2.28 -13.98
C GLN A 475 -2.05 -1.13 -12.98
N PRO A 476 -1.33 -1.37 -11.88
CA PRO A 476 -0.95 -0.31 -10.96
C PRO A 476 -0.20 0.82 -11.67
N THR A 477 -0.62 2.06 -11.43
CA THR A 477 0.11 3.26 -11.83
C THR A 477 0.96 3.76 -10.66
N PRO A 478 2.15 4.33 -10.90
CA PRO A 478 2.92 4.99 -9.85
C PRO A 478 2.11 6.15 -9.29
N ARG A 479 2.02 6.24 -7.96
CA ARG A 479 1.48 7.43 -7.30
C ARG A 479 2.45 8.58 -7.46
N LEU A 480 1.93 9.80 -7.36
CA LEU A 480 2.72 11.00 -7.61
C LEU A 480 4.01 11.00 -6.77
N TYR A 481 3.91 10.64 -5.48
CA TYR A 481 5.04 10.59 -4.56
C TYR A 481 5.90 9.33 -4.64
N GLU A 482 5.60 8.32 -5.45
CA GLU A 482 6.43 7.09 -5.48
C GLU A 482 7.62 7.21 -6.42
N ARG A 483 7.49 8.05 -7.46
CA ARG A 483 8.53 8.31 -8.48
C ARG A 483 8.57 9.82 -8.78
N PRO A 484 9.27 10.62 -7.97
CA PRO A 484 9.17 12.09 -7.96
C PRO A 484 9.86 12.80 -9.14
N PHE A 485 10.42 12.05 -10.11
CA PHE A 485 10.96 12.60 -11.35
C PHE A 485 10.05 12.23 -12.52
N TYR A 486 9.45 13.22 -13.18
CA TYR A 486 8.50 12.99 -14.26
C TYR A 486 9.17 13.33 -15.59
N LYS A 487 9.42 12.30 -16.40
CA LYS A 487 10.05 12.49 -17.70
C LYS A 487 8.99 12.78 -18.76
N VAL A 488 9.18 13.88 -19.49
CA VAL A 488 8.41 14.25 -20.69
C VAL A 488 9.41 14.55 -21.81
N GLY A 489 9.50 13.65 -22.79
CA GLY A 489 10.53 13.71 -23.81
C GLY A 489 11.93 13.60 -23.20
N ARG A 490 12.79 14.59 -23.47
CA ARG A 490 14.16 14.65 -22.93
C ARG A 490 14.29 15.37 -21.58
N PHE A 491 13.21 15.99 -21.10
CA PHE A 491 13.22 16.76 -19.87
C PHE A 491 12.70 15.92 -18.70
N SER A 492 13.34 16.08 -17.54
CA SER A 492 12.88 15.59 -16.25
C SER A 492 12.31 16.75 -15.45
N PHE A 493 11.05 16.62 -15.05
CA PHE A 493 10.33 17.59 -14.23
C PHE A 493 10.23 17.11 -12.79
N GLN A 494 10.25 18.04 -11.84
CA GLN A 494 9.97 17.75 -10.43
C GLN A 494 9.07 18.83 -9.83
N PHE A 495 8.20 18.40 -8.94
CA PHE A 495 7.33 19.28 -8.16
C PHE A 495 7.91 19.46 -6.75
N PRO A 496 8.43 20.64 -6.39
CA PRO A 496 9.05 20.87 -5.08
C PRO A 496 8.12 20.53 -3.89
N TRP A 497 6.82 20.81 -4.01
CA TRP A 497 5.81 20.53 -2.97
C TRP A 497 5.58 19.03 -2.72
N ILE A 498 6.04 18.18 -3.63
CA ILE A 498 6.05 16.72 -3.47
C ILE A 498 7.41 16.28 -3.01
N ALA A 499 8.46 16.69 -3.73
CA ALA A 499 9.82 16.25 -3.48
C ALA A 499 10.30 16.64 -2.08
N GLY A 500 9.92 17.81 -1.56
CA GLY A 500 10.24 18.29 -0.21
C GLY A 500 9.36 17.73 0.92
N ARG A 501 8.35 16.90 0.62
CA ARG A 501 7.42 16.33 1.63
C ARG A 501 7.21 14.83 1.50
N GLN A 502 7.82 14.19 0.51
CA GLN A 502 7.71 12.77 0.22
C GLN A 502 8.20 11.92 1.40
N ASN A 503 7.42 10.90 1.77
CA ASN A 503 7.93 9.80 2.59
C ASN A 503 8.71 8.83 1.68
N SER A 504 10.04 9.01 1.62
CA SER A 504 10.94 8.25 0.76
C SER A 504 10.91 6.75 1.02
N LEU A 505 10.71 6.33 2.28
CA LEU A 505 10.63 4.92 2.65
C LEU A 505 9.38 4.26 2.06
N THR A 506 8.21 4.83 2.30
CA THR A 506 6.94 4.33 1.73
C THR A 506 6.99 4.34 0.20
N ALA A 507 7.57 5.39 -0.38
CA ALA A 507 7.76 5.49 -1.83
C ALA A 507 8.64 4.35 -2.37
N ALA A 508 9.76 4.04 -1.73
CA ALA A 508 10.65 2.94 -2.12
C ALA A 508 9.96 1.57 -2.04
N VAL A 509 9.30 1.28 -0.90
CA VAL A 509 8.56 0.02 -0.70
C VAL A 509 7.51 -0.14 -1.79
N ASN A 510 6.67 0.88 -2.01
CA ASN A 510 5.58 0.77 -2.96
C ASN A 510 6.06 0.77 -4.42
N ASN A 511 7.15 1.48 -4.74
CA ASN A 511 7.77 1.39 -6.05
C ASN A 511 8.18 -0.07 -6.36
N LEU A 512 8.82 -0.74 -5.40
CA LEU A 512 9.30 -2.12 -5.57
C LEU A 512 8.18 -3.17 -5.50
N ARG A 513 7.23 -3.03 -4.56
CA ARG A 513 6.24 -4.06 -4.22
C ARG A 513 4.88 -3.85 -4.87
N ARG A 514 4.50 -2.62 -5.22
CA ARG A 514 3.20 -2.27 -5.83
C ARG A 514 3.31 -1.96 -7.32
N VAL A 515 4.22 -1.05 -7.69
CA VAL A 515 4.40 -0.59 -9.08
C VAL A 515 5.19 -1.62 -9.89
N GLU A 516 6.27 -2.15 -9.31
CA GLU A 516 7.13 -3.15 -9.97
C GLU A 516 6.91 -4.57 -9.44
N ALA A 517 5.66 -4.93 -9.14
CA ALA A 517 5.27 -6.20 -8.52
C ALA A 517 5.57 -7.48 -9.35
N ARG A 518 6.24 -7.36 -10.51
CA ARG A 518 6.61 -8.48 -11.41
C ARG A 518 8.12 -8.57 -11.65
N ARG A 519 8.93 -7.87 -10.85
CA ARG A 519 10.39 -7.99 -10.85
C ARG A 519 10.82 -9.45 -10.60
N PRO A 520 11.81 -9.97 -11.33
CA PRO A 520 12.33 -11.32 -11.11
C PRO A 520 12.97 -11.49 -9.73
N GLU A 521 13.45 -10.41 -9.11
CA GLU A 521 14.13 -10.43 -7.80
C GLU A 521 13.17 -10.67 -6.63
N LEU A 522 11.86 -10.39 -6.79
CA LEU A 522 10.88 -10.42 -5.69
C LEU A 522 10.84 -11.76 -4.95
N ARG A 523 11.02 -12.87 -5.67
CA ARG A 523 11.07 -14.20 -5.05
C ARG A 523 12.26 -14.31 -4.10
N SER A 524 13.46 -13.97 -4.58
CA SER A 524 14.67 -14.00 -3.76
C SER A 524 14.64 -12.98 -2.61
N GLU A 525 13.95 -11.85 -2.79
CA GLU A 525 13.74 -10.86 -1.73
C GLU A 525 12.82 -11.44 -0.64
N THR A 526 11.74 -12.13 -1.00
CA THR A 526 10.87 -12.82 -0.04
C THR A 526 11.60 -13.95 0.70
N GLU A 527 12.36 -14.79 -0.02
CA GLU A 527 13.20 -15.84 0.59
C GLU A 527 14.22 -15.23 1.59
N ARG A 528 14.77 -14.04 1.29
CA ARG A 528 15.64 -13.33 2.24
C ARG A 528 14.92 -12.87 3.51
N VAL A 529 13.67 -12.43 3.42
CA VAL A 529 12.87 -12.08 4.64
C VAL A 529 12.79 -13.28 5.58
N GLU A 530 12.55 -14.48 5.03
CA GLU A 530 12.49 -15.73 5.80
C GLU A 530 13.85 -16.04 6.43
N HIS A 531 14.93 -15.96 5.66
CA HIS A 531 16.29 -16.21 6.16
C HIS A 531 16.77 -15.21 7.22
N GLU A 532 16.43 -13.92 7.09
CA GLU A 532 16.78 -12.90 8.07
C GLU A 532 15.99 -13.06 9.38
N LEU A 533 14.71 -13.42 9.28
CA LEU A 533 13.92 -13.79 10.46
C LEU A 533 14.50 -15.05 11.13
N ALA A 534 14.88 -16.06 10.34
CA ALA A 534 15.54 -17.25 10.85
C ALA A 534 16.86 -16.92 11.56
N ALA A 535 17.67 -16.01 11.01
CA ALA A 535 18.90 -15.56 11.63
C ALA A 535 18.65 -14.87 12.97
N SER A 536 17.62 -14.00 13.04
CA SER A 536 17.22 -13.30 14.27
C SER A 536 16.75 -14.28 15.36
N LEU A 537 15.98 -15.31 14.99
CA LEU A 537 15.58 -16.38 15.90
C LEU A 537 16.77 -17.22 16.38
N ARG A 538 17.71 -17.57 15.49
CA ARG A 538 18.93 -18.31 15.86
C ARG A 538 19.81 -17.53 16.84
N GLN A 539 19.89 -16.21 16.71
CA GLN A 539 20.62 -15.36 17.66
C GLN A 539 20.02 -15.43 19.08
N ARG A 540 18.74 -15.75 19.20
CA ARG A 540 18.04 -16.00 20.48
C ARG A 540 18.06 -17.48 20.92
N GLY A 541 18.80 -18.33 20.22
CA GLY A 541 19.01 -19.73 20.59
C GLY A 541 18.05 -20.73 19.94
N PHE A 542 17.09 -20.29 19.12
CA PHE A 542 16.23 -21.22 18.39
C PHE A 542 17.02 -22.07 17.38
N ARG A 543 16.64 -23.34 17.29
CA ARG A 543 16.97 -24.19 16.14
C ARG A 543 15.93 -23.92 15.06
N VAL A 544 16.38 -23.54 13.85
CA VAL A 544 15.48 -23.06 12.80
C VAL A 544 15.71 -23.80 11.49
N VAL A 545 14.63 -24.31 10.90
CA VAL A 545 14.55 -24.88 9.55
C VAL A 545 13.74 -23.93 8.67
N VAL A 546 14.26 -23.64 7.47
CA VAL A 546 13.64 -22.73 6.48
C VAL A 546 13.23 -23.54 5.26
N GLY A 547 12.02 -23.33 4.73
CA GLY A 547 11.54 -23.99 3.51
C GLY A 547 11.35 -25.51 3.66
N TYR A 548 10.87 -25.98 4.83
CA TYR A 548 10.64 -27.42 5.04
C TYR A 548 9.47 -27.91 4.18
N GLN A 549 9.66 -29.01 3.46
CA GLN A 549 8.61 -29.62 2.63
C GLN A 549 8.17 -30.94 3.25
N PRO A 550 6.98 -31.01 3.88
CA PRO A 550 6.45 -32.27 4.40
C PRO A 550 6.27 -33.30 3.30
N SER A 551 6.41 -34.57 3.66
CA SER A 551 6.14 -35.69 2.75
C SER A 551 4.71 -35.65 2.23
N ARG A 552 4.53 -35.81 0.92
CA ARG A 552 3.21 -35.90 0.29
C ARG A 552 2.51 -37.17 0.74
N LYS A 553 1.31 -37.03 1.31
CA LYS A 553 0.40 -38.16 1.59
C LYS A 553 -0.85 -38.06 0.73
N ASP A 554 -1.59 -39.15 0.64
CA ASP A 554 -2.80 -39.27 -0.20
C ASP A 554 -3.89 -38.23 0.16
N GLU A 555 -3.88 -37.67 1.37
CA GLU A 555 -4.82 -36.65 1.86
C GLU A 555 -4.48 -35.20 1.45
N GLY A 556 -3.38 -34.96 0.74
CA GLY A 556 -3.05 -33.66 0.16
C GLY A 556 -1.60 -33.21 0.39
N ASP A 557 -1.16 -32.25 -0.43
CA ASP A 557 0.14 -31.60 -0.30
C ASP A 557 0.00 -30.34 0.55
N ALA A 558 0.56 -30.35 1.77
CA ALA A 558 0.58 -29.18 2.66
C ALA A 558 1.41 -28.01 2.10
N GLY A 559 2.27 -28.30 1.12
CA GLY A 559 3.22 -27.35 0.54
C GLY A 559 4.42 -27.07 1.45
N GLU A 560 5.34 -26.29 0.92
CA GLU A 560 6.51 -25.77 1.62
C GLU A 560 6.10 -24.95 2.84
N ILE A 561 6.77 -25.14 3.98
CA ILE A 561 6.63 -24.36 5.21
C ILE A 561 7.77 -23.36 5.28
N ASP A 562 7.43 -22.08 5.37
CA ASP A 562 8.39 -20.98 5.30
C ASP A 562 9.42 -21.10 6.45
N LEU A 563 8.97 -21.20 7.71
CA LEU A 563 9.85 -21.35 8.87
C LEU A 563 9.30 -22.27 9.96
N LEU A 564 10.18 -23.11 10.49
CA LEU A 564 10.01 -23.85 11.74
C LEU A 564 11.12 -23.45 12.73
N ALA A 565 10.78 -23.02 13.93
CA ALA A 565 11.76 -22.64 14.95
C ALA A 565 11.45 -23.30 16.30
N CYS A 566 12.41 -24.04 16.87
CA CYS A 566 12.23 -24.73 18.15
C CYS A 566 13.24 -24.28 19.21
N LEU A 567 12.73 -24.05 20.43
CA LEU A 567 13.53 -23.76 21.62
C LEU A 567 12.71 -24.15 22.86
N GLU A 568 13.33 -24.81 23.84
CA GLU A 568 12.72 -25.07 25.17
C GLU A 568 11.35 -25.77 25.13
N GLY A 569 11.14 -26.66 24.15
CA GLY A 569 9.85 -27.37 24.00
C GLY A 569 8.74 -26.51 23.39
N VAL A 570 9.04 -25.31 22.91
CA VAL A 570 8.16 -24.47 22.08
C VAL A 570 8.57 -24.63 20.62
N LEU A 571 7.58 -24.74 19.72
CA LEU A 571 7.75 -24.77 18.28
C LEU A 571 6.91 -23.67 17.62
N LEU A 572 7.59 -22.81 16.85
CA LEU A 572 6.97 -21.81 16.01
C LEU A 572 6.84 -22.33 14.59
N LEU A 573 5.63 -22.26 14.03
CA LEU A 573 5.31 -22.49 12.63
C LEU A 573 4.91 -21.15 12.01
N LEU A 574 5.75 -20.59 11.13
CA LEU A 574 5.52 -19.25 10.59
C LEU A 574 5.21 -19.31 9.09
N GLU A 575 4.19 -18.56 8.69
CA GLU A 575 3.86 -18.28 7.29
C GLU A 575 4.15 -16.80 7.01
N VAL A 576 5.18 -16.52 6.22
CA VAL A 576 5.67 -15.16 5.96
C VAL A 576 4.96 -14.58 4.74
N LYS A 577 4.53 -13.31 4.83
CA LYS A 577 3.91 -12.56 3.74
C LYS A 577 4.57 -11.20 3.59
N SER A 578 5.08 -10.93 2.40
CA SER A 578 5.71 -9.67 2.02
C SER A 578 4.86 -8.93 0.98
N GLY A 579 4.55 -7.66 1.22
CA GLY A 579 3.65 -6.85 0.39
C GLY A 579 4.11 -5.40 0.21
N PHE A 580 3.18 -4.50 -0.14
CA PHE A 580 3.43 -3.05 -0.22
C PHE A 580 2.71 -2.34 0.93
N ILE A 581 3.13 -1.13 1.31
CA ILE A 581 2.44 -0.37 2.38
C ILE A 581 1.14 0.22 1.82
N ARG A 582 0.01 -0.18 2.42
CA ARG A 582 -1.33 0.20 1.96
C ARG A 582 -1.62 1.64 2.39
N SER A 583 -2.45 2.35 1.63
CA SER A 583 -2.79 3.75 1.96
C SER A 583 -4.29 4.02 2.14
N ASN A 584 -5.13 3.01 2.03
CA ASN A 584 -6.57 3.17 2.24
C ASN A 584 -7.20 1.87 2.75
N GLY A 585 -8.38 1.99 3.37
CA GLY A 585 -9.10 0.86 3.95
C GLY A 585 -9.46 -0.24 2.95
N HIS A 586 -9.71 0.10 1.69
CA HIS A 586 -10.00 -0.90 0.65
C HIS A 586 -8.76 -1.77 0.33
N GLU A 587 -7.56 -1.18 0.24
CA GLU A 587 -6.31 -1.94 0.08
C GLU A 587 -6.03 -2.84 1.29
N VAL A 588 -6.31 -2.38 2.51
CA VAL A 588 -6.20 -3.19 3.74
C VAL A 588 -7.21 -4.35 3.72
N TRP A 589 -8.46 -4.09 3.34
CA TRP A 589 -9.49 -5.12 3.20
C TRP A 589 -9.12 -6.17 2.14
N LEU A 590 -8.59 -5.75 0.99
CA LEU A 590 -8.11 -6.67 -0.05
C LEU A 590 -6.95 -7.53 0.44
N HIS A 591 -6.02 -6.96 1.21
CA HIS A 591 -4.92 -7.71 1.80
C HIS A 591 -5.40 -8.74 2.82
N ARG A 592 -6.32 -8.34 3.72
CA ARG A 592 -6.96 -9.22 4.69
C ARG A 592 -7.62 -10.42 4.01
N THR A 593 -8.51 -10.15 3.05
CA THR A 593 -9.42 -11.15 2.46
C THR A 593 -8.76 -12.04 1.41
N ASN A 594 -7.69 -11.59 0.77
CA ASN A 594 -7.00 -12.38 -0.26
C ASN A 594 -5.70 -13.01 0.27
N THR A 595 -4.80 -12.19 0.82
CA THR A 595 -3.44 -12.63 1.19
C THR A 595 -3.42 -13.31 2.55
N LEU A 596 -3.88 -12.62 3.59
CA LEU A 596 -3.76 -13.13 4.96
C LEU A 596 -4.76 -14.24 5.27
N ARG A 597 -6.00 -14.17 4.77
CA ARG A 597 -6.94 -15.30 4.81
C ARG A 597 -6.32 -16.58 4.24
N LYS A 598 -5.66 -16.47 3.08
CA LYS A 598 -5.00 -17.62 2.45
C LYS A 598 -3.85 -18.14 3.30
N ALA A 599 -3.03 -17.26 3.86
CA ALA A 599 -1.93 -17.61 4.76
C ALA A 599 -2.44 -18.34 6.02
N ALA A 600 -3.49 -17.83 6.65
CA ALA A 600 -4.12 -18.46 7.80
C ALA A 600 -4.67 -19.85 7.47
N ARG A 601 -5.34 -20.00 6.31
CA ARG A 601 -5.78 -21.32 5.83
C ARG A 601 -4.62 -22.27 5.60
N GLN A 602 -3.51 -21.80 5.01
CA GLN A 602 -2.31 -22.61 4.82
C GLN A 602 -1.78 -23.14 6.16
N LEU A 603 -1.73 -22.31 7.20
CA LEU A 603 -1.32 -22.74 8.54
C LEU A 603 -2.24 -23.82 9.13
N LYS A 604 -3.56 -23.72 8.90
CA LYS A 604 -4.53 -24.75 9.34
C LYS A 604 -4.21 -26.13 8.78
N HIS A 605 -3.75 -26.21 7.53
CA HIS A 605 -3.35 -27.48 6.89
C HIS A 605 -1.91 -27.89 7.20
N LYS A 606 -0.99 -26.92 7.35
CA LYS A 606 0.42 -27.19 7.68
C LYS A 606 0.60 -27.69 9.11
N ARG A 607 -0.19 -27.20 10.07
CA ARG A 607 -0.11 -27.62 11.48
C ARG A 607 -0.16 -29.15 11.68
N PRO A 608 -1.20 -29.89 11.21
CA PRO A 608 -1.22 -31.34 11.37
C PRO A 608 -0.11 -32.04 10.58
N ALA A 609 0.28 -31.53 9.41
CA ALA A 609 1.38 -32.09 8.62
C ALA A 609 2.73 -31.97 9.33
N VAL A 610 2.99 -30.85 10.02
CA VAL A 610 4.19 -30.65 10.85
C VAL A 610 4.19 -31.58 12.04
N LEU A 611 3.09 -31.67 12.79
CA LEU A 611 3.01 -32.56 13.95
C LEU A 611 3.25 -34.02 13.54
N GLN A 612 2.72 -34.44 12.39
CA GLN A 612 3.01 -35.76 11.83
C GLN A 612 4.48 -35.91 11.41
N ALA A 613 5.03 -34.93 10.69
CA ALA A 613 6.43 -34.93 10.30
C ALA A 613 7.36 -35.06 11.51
N LEU A 614 7.07 -34.37 12.61
CA LEU A 614 7.83 -34.50 13.86
C LEU A 614 7.79 -35.91 14.46
N THR A 615 6.81 -36.75 14.13
CA THR A 615 6.77 -38.14 14.60
C THR A 615 7.49 -39.11 13.67
N GLU A 616 7.58 -38.79 12.37
CA GLU A 616 8.05 -39.72 11.34
C GLU A 616 9.44 -39.35 10.78
N ASP A 617 9.80 -38.07 10.80
CA ASP A 617 11.02 -37.51 10.22
C ASP A 617 12.07 -37.26 11.31
N SER A 618 12.97 -38.24 11.51
CA SER A 618 14.05 -38.11 12.48
C SER A 618 15.07 -37.03 12.11
N VAL A 619 15.20 -36.69 10.83
CA VAL A 619 16.13 -35.65 10.37
C VAL A 619 15.60 -34.29 10.77
N LEU A 620 14.32 -34.02 10.50
CA LEU A 620 13.65 -32.79 10.96
C LEU A 620 13.76 -32.63 12.48
N ARG A 621 13.53 -33.71 13.25
CA ARG A 621 13.68 -33.67 14.72
C ARG A 621 15.10 -33.28 15.14
N ASP A 622 16.11 -33.89 14.53
CA ASP A 622 17.52 -33.61 14.84
C ASP A 622 17.87 -32.15 14.50
N GLU A 623 17.44 -31.66 13.34
CA GLU A 623 17.64 -30.25 12.92
C GLU A 623 16.98 -29.25 13.89
N LEU A 624 15.82 -29.60 14.46
CA LEU A 624 15.10 -28.82 15.46
C LEU A 624 15.60 -29.08 16.91
N GLY A 625 16.57 -29.97 17.11
CA GLY A 625 17.11 -30.30 18.43
C GLY A 625 16.16 -31.09 19.34
N LEU A 626 15.20 -31.82 18.75
CA LEU A 626 14.21 -32.62 19.46
C LEU A 626 14.69 -34.07 19.60
N GLY A 627 14.73 -34.60 20.82
CA GLY A 627 15.11 -36.00 21.07
C GLY A 627 14.16 -37.00 20.39
N ILE A 628 14.66 -38.12 19.87
CA ILE A 628 13.91 -39.10 19.05
C ILE A 628 12.63 -39.62 19.75
N SER A 629 12.64 -39.75 21.08
CA SER A 629 11.48 -40.19 21.89
C SER A 629 10.98 -39.12 22.87
N GLY A 630 11.35 -37.86 22.65
CA GLY A 630 10.89 -36.73 23.47
C GLY A 630 9.44 -36.34 23.16
N PRO A 631 8.75 -35.68 24.11
CA PRO A 631 7.40 -35.16 23.88
C PRO A 631 7.36 -34.20 22.69
N LEU A 632 6.19 -34.09 22.06
CA LEU A 632 5.99 -33.06 21.03
C LEU A 632 6.03 -31.67 21.67
N PRO A 633 6.67 -30.69 21.02
CA PRO A 633 6.70 -29.32 21.51
C PRO A 633 5.32 -28.66 21.43
N ASP A 634 5.10 -27.64 22.24
CA ASP A 634 3.92 -26.77 22.12
C ASP A 634 4.01 -25.94 20.85
N LEU A 635 3.00 -26.07 19.98
CA LEU A 635 3.03 -25.53 18.61
C LEU A 635 2.19 -24.25 18.51
N HIS A 636 2.88 -23.16 18.18
CA HIS A 636 2.32 -21.84 17.89
C HIS A 636 2.45 -21.56 16.40
N ALA A 637 1.36 -21.17 15.75
CA ALA A 637 1.31 -20.96 14.30
C ALA A 637 0.93 -19.51 14.00
N TRP A 638 1.81 -18.74 13.34
CA TRP A 638 1.62 -17.31 13.12
C TRP A 638 1.69 -16.95 11.64
N VAL A 639 0.82 -16.05 11.20
CA VAL A 639 1.01 -15.34 9.93
C VAL A 639 1.90 -14.14 10.22
N VAL A 640 3.13 -14.15 9.68
CA VAL A 640 4.08 -13.05 9.82
C VAL A 640 3.95 -12.13 8.62
N ASP A 641 3.49 -10.90 8.83
CA ASP A 641 3.26 -9.94 7.76
C ASP A 641 4.26 -8.78 7.82
N THR A 642 4.72 -8.31 6.67
CA THR A 642 5.56 -7.09 6.58
C THR A 642 4.79 -5.79 6.85
N SER A 643 3.51 -5.90 7.20
CA SER A 643 2.55 -4.82 7.32
C SER A 643 2.00 -4.76 8.75
N ILE A 644 1.77 -3.55 9.25
CA ILE A 644 1.31 -3.29 10.62
C ILE A 644 -0.22 -3.21 10.74
N GLU A 645 -0.91 -3.05 9.61
CA GLU A 645 -2.34 -2.69 9.56
C GLU A 645 -3.26 -3.71 10.23
N LEU A 646 -2.83 -4.97 10.32
CA LEU A 646 -3.58 -6.09 10.88
C LEU A 646 -2.81 -6.80 12.02
N ASP A 647 -1.78 -6.16 12.56
CA ASP A 647 -0.98 -6.68 13.68
C ASP A 647 -1.81 -6.84 14.96
N GLY A 648 -1.76 -8.05 15.52
CA GLY A 648 -2.52 -8.45 16.71
C GLY A 648 -3.94 -8.92 16.41
N GLU A 649 -4.35 -8.99 15.14
CA GLU A 649 -5.62 -9.59 14.75
C GLU A 649 -5.52 -11.13 14.58
N VAL A 650 -6.68 -11.81 14.65
CA VAL A 650 -6.78 -13.25 14.40
C VAL A 650 -7.63 -13.48 13.15
N LEU A 651 -7.09 -14.24 12.19
CA LEU A 651 -7.76 -14.62 10.95
C LEU A 651 -7.80 -16.14 10.85
N ASP A 652 -8.99 -16.73 10.67
CA ASP A 652 -9.21 -18.19 10.60
C ASP A 652 -8.49 -18.98 11.72
N GLY A 653 -8.41 -18.38 12.92
CA GLY A 653 -7.75 -18.97 14.09
C GLY A 653 -6.23 -18.78 14.14
N ALA A 654 -5.61 -18.12 13.15
CA ALA A 654 -4.19 -17.79 13.14
C ALA A 654 -3.97 -16.31 13.53
N PRO A 655 -3.13 -16.01 14.54
CA PRO A 655 -2.71 -14.63 14.82
C PRO A 655 -1.86 -14.08 13.67
N VAL A 656 -2.09 -12.81 13.36
CA VAL A 656 -1.30 -12.00 12.42
C VAL A 656 -0.34 -11.14 13.23
N VAL A 657 0.94 -11.25 12.94
CA VAL A 657 2.01 -10.55 13.66
C VAL A 657 2.87 -9.79 12.66
N SER A 658 3.13 -8.52 12.93
CA SER A 658 4.04 -7.72 12.12
C SER A 658 5.49 -8.23 12.28
N ARG A 659 6.20 -8.37 11.15
CA ARG A 659 7.64 -8.67 11.11
C ARG A 659 8.46 -7.66 11.92
N GLU A 660 8.02 -6.41 11.97
CA GLU A 660 8.67 -5.36 12.76
C GLU A 660 8.48 -5.57 14.26
N VAL A 661 7.29 -5.98 14.70
CA VAL A 661 7.01 -6.30 16.11
C VAL A 661 7.86 -7.48 16.58
N ILE A 662 7.99 -8.50 15.73
CA ILE A 662 8.91 -9.62 15.99
C ILE A 662 10.35 -9.13 16.10
N GLU A 663 10.79 -8.20 15.25
CA GLU A 663 12.14 -7.63 15.32
C GLU A 663 12.38 -6.94 16.67
N VAL A 664 11.47 -6.07 17.09
CA VAL A 664 11.58 -5.35 18.37
C VAL A 664 11.67 -6.34 19.54
N ALA A 665 10.80 -7.35 19.54
CA ALA A 665 10.77 -8.37 20.59
C ALA A 665 12.01 -9.27 20.60
N LEU A 666 12.50 -9.69 19.43
CA LEU A 666 13.73 -10.49 19.31
C LEU A 666 14.99 -9.67 19.61
N ARG A 667 14.94 -8.35 19.55
CA ARG A 667 16.07 -7.49 19.92
C ARG A 667 15.99 -6.96 21.35
N ASP A 668 14.83 -7.12 22.00
CA ASP A 668 14.56 -6.57 23.32
C ASP A 668 14.76 -5.04 23.35
N GLU A 669 14.24 -4.38 22.31
CA GLU A 669 14.44 -2.95 22.06
C GLU A 669 13.14 -2.15 22.23
N GLN A 670 12.26 -2.55 23.16
CA GLN A 670 10.99 -1.83 23.41
C GLN A 670 11.23 -0.36 23.78
N HIS A 671 12.33 -0.06 24.46
CA HIS A 671 12.76 1.30 24.82
C HIS A 671 12.99 2.24 23.62
N HIS A 672 13.09 1.72 22.39
CA HIS A 672 13.14 2.52 21.17
C HIS A 672 11.74 2.87 20.62
N LEU A 673 10.66 2.23 21.09
CA LEU A 673 9.26 2.55 20.75
C LEU A 673 8.73 3.74 21.55
N ARG A 674 9.33 4.91 21.35
CA ARG A 674 8.89 6.18 21.98
C ARG A 674 9.13 7.37 21.08
N GLY A 675 8.27 8.37 21.21
CA GLY A 675 8.36 9.62 20.42
C GLY A 675 9.70 10.32 20.66
N PHE A 676 10.16 11.14 19.71
CA PHE A 676 11.44 11.86 19.87
C PHE A 676 11.41 12.91 20.98
N GLU A 677 10.25 13.49 21.27
CA GLU A 677 10.05 14.45 22.36
C GLU A 677 10.17 13.79 23.75
N GLN A 678 10.10 12.46 23.81
CA GLN A 678 10.28 11.68 25.03
C GLN A 678 11.77 11.32 25.15
N GLU A 679 12.53 12.14 25.87
CA GLU A 679 13.90 11.83 26.26
C GLU A 679 13.90 10.77 27.37
N ALA A 680 14.89 9.87 27.36
CA ALA A 680 15.17 9.06 28.56
C ALA A 680 15.65 10.00 29.67
N GLU A 681 15.09 9.88 30.86
CA GLU A 681 15.70 10.52 32.02
C GLU A 681 17.10 9.92 32.24
N ALA A 682 18.08 10.76 32.56
CA ALA A 682 19.44 10.30 32.81
C ALA A 682 19.44 9.31 34.00
N GLY A 683 19.71 8.04 33.72
CA GLY A 683 19.70 6.96 34.72
C GLY A 683 18.44 6.08 34.72
N GLU A 684 17.50 6.29 33.79
CA GLU A 684 16.37 5.38 33.58
C GLU A 684 16.89 4.00 33.11
N GLU A 685 16.61 2.94 33.88
CA GLU A 685 16.96 1.58 33.47
C GLU A 685 16.21 1.22 32.19
N ILE A 686 16.93 0.69 31.21
CA ILE A 686 16.33 0.23 29.96
C ILE A 686 15.40 -0.94 30.31
N ALA A 687 14.09 -0.68 30.27
CA ALA A 687 13.08 -1.70 30.48
C ALA A 687 13.27 -2.85 29.46
N THR A 688 13.44 -4.05 29.98
CA THR A 688 13.52 -5.29 29.20
C THR A 688 12.15 -5.95 29.13
N LEU A 689 11.83 -6.51 27.95
CA LEU A 689 10.68 -7.40 27.76
C LEU A 689 10.88 -8.74 28.48
N TYR A 690 12.11 -9.08 28.89
CA TYR A 690 12.49 -10.36 29.47
C TYR A 690 13.20 -10.19 30.83
N PRO A 691 12.48 -9.72 31.88
CA PRO A 691 13.09 -9.49 33.20
C PRO A 691 13.72 -10.74 33.83
N ASP A 692 13.17 -11.93 33.53
CA ASP A 692 13.69 -13.22 33.99
C ASP A 692 14.68 -13.87 32.99
N GLY A 693 15.11 -13.12 31.98
CA GLY A 693 15.89 -13.62 30.85
C GLY A 693 15.01 -14.14 29.70
N PHE A 694 15.61 -14.24 28.52
CA PHE A 694 14.90 -14.71 27.33
C PHE A 694 14.54 -16.19 27.46
N SER A 695 13.26 -16.52 27.24
CA SER A 695 12.76 -17.88 27.06
C SER A 695 11.77 -17.92 25.91
N ALA A 696 11.63 -19.09 25.27
CA ALA A 696 10.71 -19.24 24.14
C ALA A 696 9.26 -18.98 24.55
N GLN A 697 8.86 -19.42 25.76
CA GLN A 697 7.51 -19.19 26.28
C GLN A 697 7.23 -17.72 26.56
N ALA A 698 8.20 -16.97 27.10
CA ALA A 698 8.06 -15.53 27.30
C ALA A 698 7.92 -14.81 25.96
N PHE A 699 8.73 -15.17 24.96
CA PHE A 699 8.64 -14.61 23.61
C PHE A 699 7.26 -14.81 22.99
N VAL A 700 6.73 -16.04 23.04
CA VAL A 700 5.37 -16.34 22.57
C VAL A 700 4.32 -15.49 23.29
N ARG A 701 4.38 -15.43 24.63
CA ARG A 701 3.43 -14.64 25.43
C ARG A 701 3.48 -13.16 25.02
N ILE A 702 4.68 -12.59 24.87
CA ILE A 702 4.89 -11.19 24.49
C ILE A 702 4.25 -10.89 23.13
N ILE A 703 4.43 -11.78 22.17
CA ILE A 703 3.86 -11.63 20.82
C ILE A 703 2.34 -11.81 20.85
N GLU A 704 1.84 -12.93 21.37
CA GLU A 704 0.41 -13.28 21.30
C GLU A 704 -0.46 -12.38 22.20
N SER A 705 0.10 -11.84 23.28
CA SER A 705 -0.60 -10.92 24.19
C SER A 705 -0.33 -9.44 23.88
N ASN A 706 0.39 -9.13 22.78
CA ASN A 706 0.76 -7.78 22.37
C ASN A 706 1.54 -7.00 23.44
N GLU A 707 2.36 -7.68 24.28
CA GLU A 707 3.09 -7.06 25.40
C GLU A 707 4.14 -6.05 24.92
N VAL A 708 4.63 -6.16 23.68
CA VAL A 708 5.54 -5.19 23.03
C VAL A 708 4.98 -3.76 23.10
N TRP A 709 3.66 -3.62 23.14
CA TRP A 709 2.98 -2.34 23.15
C TRP A 709 2.59 -1.82 24.54
N LEU A 710 2.79 -2.62 25.59
CA LEU A 710 2.42 -2.23 26.96
C LEU A 710 3.24 -1.02 27.40
N GLY A 711 2.54 0.01 27.90
CA GLY A 711 3.14 1.25 28.38
C GLY A 711 3.49 2.27 27.29
N VAL A 712 3.34 1.94 26.00
CA VAL A 712 3.70 2.85 24.88
C VAL A 712 2.52 3.22 23.96
N LEU A 713 1.51 2.36 23.83
CA LEU A 713 0.24 2.65 23.13
C LEU A 713 -0.78 3.26 24.07
#